data_AF-A0A4C2A0E9-F1
#
_entry.id   AF-A0A4C2A0E9-F1
#
_cell.length_a   1.000
_cell.length_b   1.000
_cell.length_c   1.000
_cell.angle_alpha   90.00
_cell.angle_beta   90.00
_cell.angle_gamma   90.00
#
_symmetry.space_group_name_H-M   'P 1'
#
loop_
_entity.id
_entity.type
_entity.pdbx_description
1 polymer ?
#
loop_
_entity_poly.entity_id
_entity_poly.type
_entity_poly.pdbx_seq_one_letter_code
_entity_poly.pdbx_strand_id
1 'polypeptide(L)'
;MSRKTYVDLLCETSELIGEATQADEAIFTSNVNDRATLQPLLSELRVRYTVLLAKLDSVYDQLLQSQKRLLIKRLLESCLGRLLEIKHELVEFHLSDFTYDDDEITVTPEEAEPRIPQYFIRERAEEIENKNRFIAEILKRLGHEPPKIQPLILTEQQAVLIIQAHERARQGRLRGQFMKEIRLLKEKGRGEKGEMSAAAATAIQRVWRGFIARRETKRRKWRETLLIGMELPPYAESKTMKRAEEVKEYRRGLQTKREQEYLETLESIEDSVRTGTDSELSKSSPVSSKESKKSKEKEKKNNKNNETKTKDEEENMEVFQCSSSAFYKKLSQPTKSTFEDIWKFKDEKENAKEKCYEDMIERDKMIKIEGEVRVVVDEVKEVSSNYYKLLMIKIVLTKVKSEETAEKVRRGGKKSKKKKEKDLTPDRTTESLFEELVTNGIIRPYPSMSIDDYIGEKCYIGAELRKQEAEPSPCLGDVRQLIKEYCVLPLGAEYVRANSPLVRSVLLTGICPEDRVIFIGTSRCPWDAEQKLLFQCYGKVILIPRADYGSLSLMWRSTLHRAGALSPRLDVSCLSRVSDSYTIGTLLSALDAVLTTKRRLQLRVRALTAQEVAVQLSTRDPVYAEQVRSASACVAFDTERTISTYFYH
;
A
#
# COMPACT_ATOMS: atom_id res chain seq x y z
N MET A 1 2.06 -23.24 1.75
CA MET A 1 3.45 -23.64 1.42
C MET A 1 3.82 -24.87 2.24
N SER A 2 5.02 -25.44 2.06
CA SER A 2 5.55 -26.40 3.03
C SER A 2 6.00 -25.65 4.29
N ARG A 3 5.98 -26.31 5.45
CA ARG A 3 6.50 -25.74 6.69
C ARG A 3 7.96 -25.29 6.53
N LYS A 4 8.76 -26.05 5.76
CA LYS A 4 10.16 -25.69 5.47
C LYS A 4 10.27 -24.33 4.77
N THR A 5 9.56 -24.13 3.65
CA THR A 5 9.60 -22.87 2.89
C THR A 5 9.10 -21.66 3.69
N TYR A 6 8.33 -21.88 4.75
CA TYR A 6 7.93 -20.83 5.68
C TYR A 6 9.03 -20.50 6.70
N VAL A 7 9.71 -21.50 7.25
CA VAL A 7 10.87 -21.29 8.15
C VAL A 7 12.04 -20.64 7.40
N ASP A 8 12.32 -21.09 6.17
CA ASP A 8 13.34 -20.49 5.30
C ASP A 8 13.04 -18.98 5.08
N LEU A 9 11.79 -18.63 4.75
CA LEU A 9 11.34 -17.23 4.59
C LEU A 9 11.46 -16.41 5.89
N LEU A 10 11.16 -17.00 7.05
CA LEU A 10 11.36 -16.32 8.35
C LEU A 10 12.84 -16.00 8.59
N CYS A 11 13.73 -16.95 8.36
CA CYS A 11 15.17 -16.76 8.51
C CYS A 11 15.68 -15.65 7.58
N GLU A 12 15.34 -15.70 6.28
CA GLU A 12 15.64 -14.63 5.32
C GLU A 12 15.18 -13.25 5.83
N THR A 13 13.95 -13.14 6.35
CA THR A 13 13.48 -11.86 6.89
C THR A 13 14.21 -11.41 8.15
N SER A 14 14.63 -12.34 9.01
CA SER A 14 15.41 -12.01 10.21
C SER A 14 16.80 -11.49 9.87
N GLU A 15 17.44 -12.06 8.84
CA GLU A 15 18.74 -11.64 8.32
C GLU A 15 18.62 -10.23 7.70
N LEU A 16 17.62 -9.99 6.84
CA LEU A 16 17.35 -8.68 6.25
C LEU A 16 17.04 -7.58 7.29
N ILE A 17 16.36 -7.89 8.40
CA ILE A 17 16.20 -6.94 9.52
C ILE A 17 17.56 -6.60 10.12
N GLY A 18 18.41 -7.62 10.33
CA GLY A 18 19.76 -7.45 10.86
C GLY A 18 20.63 -6.57 9.97
N GLU A 19 20.60 -6.78 8.66
CA GLU A 19 21.35 -5.98 7.68
C GLU A 19 20.83 -4.54 7.56
N ALA A 20 19.51 -4.35 7.54
CA ALA A 20 18.91 -3.01 7.49
C ALA A 20 19.20 -2.21 8.77
N THR A 21 19.05 -2.83 9.95
CA THR A 21 19.34 -2.16 11.23
C THR A 21 20.81 -1.84 11.43
N GLN A 22 21.74 -2.72 11.03
CA GLN A 22 23.18 -2.45 11.09
C GLN A 22 23.59 -1.30 10.17
N ALA A 23 23.01 -1.21 8.96
CA ALA A 23 23.27 -0.10 8.05
C ALA A 23 22.74 1.24 8.60
N ASP A 24 21.55 1.24 9.21
CA ASP A 24 20.96 2.43 9.85
C ASP A 24 21.79 2.88 11.07
N GLU A 25 22.31 1.95 11.88
CA GLU A 25 23.28 2.25 12.95
C GLU A 25 24.60 2.80 12.40
N ALA A 26 25.12 2.25 11.30
CA ALA A 26 26.37 2.71 10.70
C ALA A 26 26.27 4.18 10.24
N ILE A 27 25.13 4.58 9.65
CA ILE A 27 24.88 5.96 9.21
C ILE A 27 24.72 6.89 10.42
N PHE A 28 24.02 6.47 11.47
CA PHE A 28 23.86 7.28 12.68
C PHE A 28 25.15 7.43 13.51
N THR A 29 26.01 6.40 13.53
CA THR A 29 27.25 6.41 14.32
C THR A 29 28.42 7.10 13.62
N SER A 30 28.43 7.16 12.30
CA SER A 30 29.53 7.73 11.51
C SER A 30 29.52 9.27 11.41
N ASN A 31 28.43 9.95 11.81
CA ASN A 31 28.29 11.42 11.69
C ASN A 31 28.72 11.94 10.30
N VAL A 32 28.23 11.30 9.23
CA VAL A 32 28.52 11.68 7.85
C VAL A 32 27.82 13.00 7.53
N ASN A 33 28.57 14.10 7.72
CA ASN A 33 28.13 15.45 7.42
C ASN A 33 28.24 15.80 5.92
N ASP A 34 29.02 15.02 5.16
CA ASP A 34 29.21 15.21 3.72
C ASP A 34 27.96 14.77 2.95
N ARG A 35 27.22 15.76 2.43
CA ARG A 35 25.98 15.54 1.66
C ARG A 35 26.15 14.53 0.51
N ALA A 36 27.31 14.54 -0.17
CA ALA A 36 27.58 13.68 -1.31
C ALA A 36 27.70 12.18 -0.96
N THR A 37 28.09 11.82 0.26
CA THR A 37 28.21 10.41 0.69
C THR A 37 26.98 9.93 1.46
N LEU A 38 26.25 10.84 2.11
CA LEU A 38 24.99 10.52 2.80
C LEU A 38 23.84 10.16 1.84
N GLN A 39 23.72 10.83 0.70
CA GLN A 39 22.64 10.60 -0.27
C GLN A 39 22.55 9.17 -0.82
N PRO A 40 23.62 8.53 -1.33
CA PRO A 40 23.53 7.15 -1.81
C PRO A 40 23.19 6.18 -0.67
N LEU A 41 23.73 6.40 0.53
CA LEU A 41 23.45 5.59 1.72
C LEU A 41 21.96 5.65 2.14
N LEU A 42 21.34 6.84 2.13
CA LEU A 42 19.91 6.98 2.41
C LEU A 42 19.03 6.36 1.31
N SER A 43 19.45 6.45 0.05
CA SER A 43 18.76 5.86 -1.10
C SER A 43 18.81 4.32 -1.03
N GLU A 44 19.96 3.76 -0.66
CA GLU A 44 20.12 2.33 -0.40
C GLU A 44 19.27 1.86 0.79
N LEU A 45 19.31 2.56 1.93
CA LEU A 45 18.47 2.25 3.09
C LEU A 45 16.99 2.20 2.73
N ARG A 46 16.49 3.21 2.01
CA ARG A 46 15.10 3.29 1.54
C ARG A 46 14.70 2.03 0.78
N VAL A 47 15.55 1.54 -0.13
CA VAL A 47 15.25 0.34 -0.91
C VAL A 47 15.34 -0.93 -0.06
N ARG A 48 16.34 -1.06 0.81
CA ARG A 48 16.44 -2.16 1.79
C ARG A 48 15.18 -2.25 2.67
N TYR A 49 14.71 -1.13 3.22
CA TYR A 49 13.47 -1.04 4.00
C TYR A 49 12.21 -1.33 3.16
N THR A 50 12.20 -0.98 1.88
CA THR A 50 11.08 -1.29 0.95
C THR A 50 10.96 -2.80 0.69
N VAL A 51 12.09 -3.47 0.40
CA VAL A 51 12.15 -4.93 0.24
C VAL A 51 11.76 -5.65 1.53
N LEU A 52 12.27 -5.15 2.67
CA LEU A 52 11.94 -5.68 3.99
C LEU A 52 10.44 -5.57 4.29
N LEU A 53 9.80 -4.44 4.00
CA LEU A 53 8.35 -4.25 4.15
C LEU A 53 7.55 -5.29 3.34
N ALA A 54 7.93 -5.52 2.07
CA ALA A 54 7.27 -6.49 1.20
C ALA A 54 7.46 -7.94 1.67
N LYS A 55 8.65 -8.29 2.15
CA LYS A 55 8.93 -9.62 2.72
C LYS A 55 8.20 -9.84 4.05
N LEU A 56 8.16 -8.85 4.93
CA LEU A 56 7.41 -8.91 6.19
C LEU A 56 5.89 -9.04 5.97
N ASP A 57 5.30 -8.38 4.96
CA ASP A 57 3.88 -8.56 4.62
C ASP A 57 3.60 -9.99 4.14
N SER A 58 4.52 -10.57 3.36
CA SER A 58 4.46 -11.98 2.96
C SER A 58 4.47 -12.91 4.17
N VAL A 59 5.40 -12.72 5.13
CA VAL A 59 5.47 -13.52 6.36
C VAL A 59 4.20 -13.37 7.20
N TYR A 60 3.72 -12.13 7.41
CA TYR A 60 2.47 -11.86 8.12
C TYR A 60 1.27 -12.55 7.44
N ASP A 61 1.21 -12.59 6.10
CA ASP A 61 0.17 -13.31 5.35
C ASP A 61 0.30 -14.84 5.47
N GLN A 62 1.48 -15.41 5.69
CA GLN A 62 1.65 -16.86 5.87
C GLN A 62 1.33 -17.35 7.29
N LEU A 63 1.56 -16.53 8.32
CA LEU A 63 1.40 -16.90 9.73
C LEU A 63 -0.02 -17.32 10.10
N LEU A 64 -0.18 -18.46 10.79
CA LEU A 64 -1.45 -18.82 11.43
C LEU A 64 -1.49 -18.43 12.92
N GLN A 65 -0.34 -18.43 13.60
CA GLN A 65 -0.27 -18.17 15.03
C GLN A 65 -0.44 -16.67 15.39
N SER A 66 -1.53 -16.35 16.10
CA SER A 66 -1.97 -15.00 16.46
C SER A 66 -0.91 -14.18 17.23
N GLN A 67 -0.21 -14.78 18.20
CA GLN A 67 0.82 -14.11 19.01
C GLN A 67 2.04 -13.70 18.17
N LYS A 68 2.56 -14.58 17.30
CA LYS A 68 3.65 -14.25 16.36
C LYS A 68 3.21 -13.16 15.37
N ARG A 69 1.97 -13.25 14.88
CA ARG A 69 1.39 -12.28 13.93
C ARG A 69 1.30 -10.87 14.53
N LEU A 70 1.01 -10.75 15.83
CA LEU A 70 1.06 -9.46 16.55
C LEU A 70 2.48 -8.89 16.66
N LEU A 71 3.50 -9.72 16.87
CA LEU A 71 4.90 -9.27 16.87
C LEU A 71 5.28 -8.73 15.48
N ILE A 72 5.06 -9.50 14.42
CA ILE A 72 5.41 -9.11 13.05
C ILE A 72 4.63 -7.87 12.58
N LYS A 73 3.39 -7.67 13.05
CA LYS A 73 2.66 -6.41 12.83
C LYS A 73 3.41 -5.19 13.37
N ARG A 74 3.93 -5.26 14.59
CA ARG A 74 4.72 -4.16 15.19
C ARG A 74 6.02 -3.90 14.43
N LEU A 75 6.63 -4.95 13.86
CA LEU A 75 7.80 -4.83 12.97
C LEU A 75 7.43 -4.15 11.65
N LEU A 76 6.31 -4.54 11.03
CA LEU A 76 5.76 -3.89 9.84
C LEU A 76 5.48 -2.41 10.07
N GLU A 77 4.84 -2.04 11.17
CA GLU A 77 4.57 -0.65 11.53
C GLU A 77 5.87 0.15 11.79
N SER A 78 6.87 -0.45 12.43
CA SER A 78 8.16 0.20 12.68
C SER A 78 8.99 0.38 11.40
N CYS A 79 9.04 -0.66 10.55
CA CYS A 79 9.67 -0.64 9.24
C CYS A 79 9.01 0.41 8.33
N LEU A 80 7.69 0.50 8.34
CA LEU A 80 6.93 1.48 7.58
C LEU A 80 7.20 2.91 8.05
N GLY A 81 7.24 3.12 9.37
CA GLY A 81 7.56 4.43 9.93
C GLY A 81 8.96 4.91 9.55
N ARG A 82 9.99 4.04 9.66
CA ARG A 82 11.36 4.38 9.25
C ARG A 82 11.47 4.65 7.74
N LEU A 83 10.76 3.89 6.90
CA LEU A 83 10.70 4.15 5.46
C LEU A 83 10.14 5.55 5.12
N LEU A 84 9.13 6.01 5.86
CA LEU A 84 8.55 7.34 5.69
C LEU A 84 9.46 8.46 6.24
N GLU A 85 10.21 8.21 7.32
CA GLU A 85 11.27 9.13 7.79
C GLU A 85 12.37 9.27 6.73
N ILE A 86 12.92 8.18 6.20
CA ILE A 86 13.98 8.21 5.17
C ILE A 86 13.48 8.91 3.89
N LYS A 87 12.21 8.69 3.50
CA LYS A 87 11.61 9.45 2.39
C LYS A 87 11.59 10.96 2.68
N HIS A 88 11.24 11.38 3.89
CA HIS A 88 11.25 12.79 4.25
C HIS A 88 12.67 13.38 4.22
N GLU A 89 13.65 12.68 4.78
CA GLU A 89 15.08 13.03 4.74
C GLU A 89 15.58 13.20 3.28
N LEU A 90 15.21 12.28 2.38
CA LEU A 90 15.57 12.36 0.95
C LEU A 90 14.88 13.51 0.19
N VAL A 91 13.66 13.88 0.58
CA VAL A 91 12.91 15.01 -0.01
C VAL A 91 13.50 16.35 0.45
N GLU A 92 13.90 16.46 1.70
CA GLU A 92 14.66 17.62 2.21
C GLU A 92 16.02 17.74 1.54
N PHE A 93 16.70 16.61 1.29
CA PHE A 93 17.99 16.58 0.61
C PHE A 93 17.90 17.03 -0.87
N HIS A 94 16.94 16.49 -1.63
CA HIS A 94 16.82 16.74 -3.07
C HIS A 94 15.95 17.95 -3.43
N LEU A 95 15.23 18.55 -2.48
CA LEU A 95 14.18 19.55 -2.70
C LEU A 95 13.11 19.11 -3.71
N SER A 96 12.96 17.80 -3.93
CA SER A 96 12.05 17.19 -4.89
C SER A 96 11.27 16.07 -4.23
N ASP A 97 9.95 16.06 -4.47
CA ASP A 97 9.07 14.98 -3.99
C ASP A 97 9.32 13.66 -4.73
N PHE A 98 10.06 13.66 -5.85
CA PHE A 98 10.39 12.45 -6.61
C PHE A 98 11.76 11.87 -6.21
N THR A 99 11.79 10.55 -6.06
CA THR A 99 12.97 9.76 -5.67
C THR A 99 13.23 8.71 -6.74
N TYR A 100 14.35 8.86 -7.43
CA TYR A 100 14.79 7.95 -8.50
C TYR A 100 15.84 7.02 -7.93
N ASP A 101 15.39 5.80 -7.63
CA ASP A 101 16.14 4.74 -6.98
C ASP A 101 16.80 3.84 -8.06
N ASP A 102 17.47 4.43 -9.06
CA ASP A 102 18.00 3.72 -10.25
C ASP A 102 19.45 3.24 -10.10
N ASP A 103 20.23 3.83 -9.19
CA ASP A 103 21.67 3.61 -9.08
C ASP A 103 22.04 2.37 -8.24
N GLU A 104 22.87 1.48 -8.80
CA GLU A 104 23.56 0.36 -8.14
C GLU A 104 22.68 -0.66 -7.37
N ILE A 105 21.38 -0.71 -7.65
CA ILE A 105 20.46 -1.58 -6.91
C ILE A 105 20.46 -3.03 -7.47
N THR A 106 20.66 -4.01 -6.57
CA THR A 106 20.59 -5.46 -6.85
C THR A 106 19.16 -6.01 -6.96
N VAL A 107 18.15 -5.14 -7.02
CA VAL A 107 16.72 -5.41 -6.80
C VAL A 107 15.93 -4.86 -7.98
N THR A 108 14.82 -5.52 -8.37
CA THR A 108 14.04 -5.05 -9.52
C THR A 108 13.24 -3.76 -9.20
N PRO A 109 12.94 -2.90 -10.20
CA PRO A 109 12.20 -1.66 -9.95
C PRO A 109 10.77 -1.85 -9.37
N GLU A 110 10.16 -3.02 -9.58
CA GLU A 110 8.88 -3.44 -8.99
C GLU A 110 9.01 -3.84 -7.50
N GLU A 111 10.18 -4.31 -7.09
CA GLU A 111 10.50 -4.64 -5.69
C GLU A 111 10.98 -3.40 -4.92
N ALA A 112 11.56 -2.41 -5.62
CA ALA A 112 11.84 -1.07 -5.10
C ALA A 112 10.60 -0.13 -5.08
N GLU A 113 9.40 -0.60 -5.47
CA GLU A 113 8.15 0.14 -5.23
C GLU A 113 7.50 -0.31 -3.91
N PRO A 114 7.17 0.62 -2.98
CA PRO A 114 6.58 0.26 -1.70
C PRO A 114 5.20 -0.39 -1.87
N ARG A 115 5.10 -1.62 -1.38
CA ARG A 115 3.86 -2.39 -1.39
C ARG A 115 2.99 -1.98 -0.21
N ILE A 116 1.70 -1.81 -0.47
CA ILE A 116 0.70 -1.53 0.57
C ILE A 116 0.47 -2.82 1.37
N PRO A 117 0.73 -2.85 2.68
CA PRO A 117 0.53 -4.04 3.50
C PRO A 117 -0.93 -4.52 3.48
N GLN A 118 -1.14 -5.82 3.30
CA GLN A 118 -2.46 -6.40 3.10
C GLN A 118 -3.33 -6.33 4.36
N TYR A 119 -2.75 -6.16 5.54
CA TYR A 119 -3.50 -6.03 6.80
C TYR A 119 -4.31 -4.73 6.89
N PHE A 120 -3.89 -3.66 6.20
CA PHE A 120 -4.58 -2.35 6.20
C PHE A 120 -6.06 -2.44 5.83
N ILE A 121 -6.42 -3.35 4.92
CA ILE A 121 -7.80 -3.58 4.47
C ILE A 121 -8.45 -4.69 5.29
N ARG A 122 -7.72 -5.79 5.56
CA ARG A 122 -8.30 -6.98 6.22
C ARG A 122 -8.80 -6.72 7.62
N GLU A 123 -7.99 -6.11 8.48
CA GLU A 123 -8.37 -5.88 9.89
C GLU A 123 -9.53 -4.88 10.02
N ARG A 124 -9.72 -4.03 9.00
CA ARG A 124 -10.81 -3.05 8.91
C ARG A 124 -11.90 -3.47 7.94
N ALA A 125 -11.93 -4.72 7.48
CA ALA A 125 -12.87 -5.15 6.43
C ALA A 125 -14.32 -4.96 6.86
N GLU A 126 -14.66 -5.31 8.11
CA GLU A 126 -15.99 -5.12 8.68
C GLU A 126 -16.33 -3.63 8.87
N GLU A 127 -15.38 -2.80 9.34
CA GLU A 127 -15.56 -1.34 9.40
C GLU A 127 -15.88 -0.75 8.02
N ILE A 128 -15.13 -1.17 7.00
CA ILE A 128 -15.23 -0.68 5.62
C ILE A 128 -16.55 -1.15 5.00
N GLU A 129 -16.95 -2.41 5.21
CA GLU A 129 -18.22 -2.92 4.71
C GLU A 129 -19.41 -2.19 5.34
N ASN A 130 -19.40 -1.99 6.67
CA ASN A 130 -20.45 -1.26 7.37
C ASN A 130 -20.55 0.20 6.89
N LYS A 131 -19.42 0.89 6.68
CA LYS A 131 -19.37 2.25 6.10
C LYS A 131 -19.89 2.27 4.66
N ASN A 132 -19.48 1.32 3.83
CA ASN A 132 -19.93 1.21 2.44
C ASN A 132 -21.44 0.92 2.34
N ARG A 133 -21.97 0.09 3.23
CA ARG A 133 -23.41 -0.23 3.33
C ARG A 133 -24.21 1.02 3.70
N PHE A 134 -23.80 1.73 4.75
CA PHE A 134 -24.38 3.00 5.18
C PHE A 134 -24.40 4.05 4.05
N ILE A 135 -23.26 4.25 3.38
CA ILE A 135 -23.14 5.18 2.23
C ILE A 135 -24.07 4.75 1.08
N ALA A 136 -24.10 3.45 0.74
CA ALA A 136 -24.94 2.94 -0.34
C ALA A 136 -26.44 3.07 -0.05
N GLU A 137 -26.86 2.87 1.21
CA GLU A 137 -28.25 3.04 1.64
C GLU A 137 -28.70 4.50 1.53
N ILE A 138 -27.87 5.46 1.96
CA ILE A 138 -28.21 6.90 1.84
C ILE A 138 -28.21 7.35 0.38
N LEU A 139 -27.19 6.98 -0.41
CA LEU A 139 -27.14 7.32 -1.84
C LEU A 139 -28.35 6.74 -2.60
N LYS A 140 -28.81 5.54 -2.24
CA LYS A 140 -30.02 4.92 -2.79
C LYS A 140 -31.29 5.65 -2.36
N ARG A 141 -31.39 6.09 -1.08
CA ARG A 141 -32.50 6.91 -0.56
C ARG A 141 -32.64 8.24 -1.32
N LEU A 142 -31.52 8.86 -1.67
CA LEU A 142 -31.47 10.14 -2.40
C LEU A 142 -31.46 10.00 -3.93
N GLY A 143 -31.47 8.79 -4.49
CA GLY A 143 -31.44 8.56 -5.94
C GLY A 143 -30.07 8.81 -6.61
N HIS A 144 -29.02 9.10 -5.85
CA HIS A 144 -27.65 9.30 -6.34
C HIS A 144 -26.85 7.99 -6.37
N GLU A 145 -27.43 6.91 -6.93
CA GLU A 145 -26.67 5.66 -7.11
C GLU A 145 -25.48 5.88 -8.07
N PRO A 146 -24.31 5.27 -7.81
CA PRO A 146 -23.23 5.22 -8.79
C PRO A 146 -23.72 4.60 -10.11
N PRO A 147 -23.25 5.09 -11.27
CA PRO A 147 -23.55 4.46 -12.56
C PRO A 147 -22.95 3.05 -12.58
N LYS A 148 -23.77 2.06 -12.22
CA LYS A 148 -23.45 0.63 -12.36
C LYS A 148 -23.03 0.39 -13.81
N ILE A 149 -21.90 -0.30 -14.00
CA ILE A 149 -21.44 -0.71 -15.34
C ILE A 149 -22.57 -1.54 -15.94
N GLN A 150 -23.34 -0.93 -16.85
CA GLN A 150 -24.49 -1.61 -17.41
C GLN A 150 -23.98 -2.78 -18.24
N PRO A 151 -24.34 -4.04 -17.91
CA PRO A 151 -24.04 -5.14 -18.81
C PRO A 151 -24.68 -4.82 -20.15
N LEU A 152 -24.00 -5.11 -21.27
CA LEU A 152 -24.47 -4.74 -22.60
C LEU A 152 -25.91 -5.23 -22.82
N ILE A 153 -26.89 -4.32 -22.70
CA ILE A 153 -28.31 -4.65 -22.85
C ILE A 153 -28.58 -4.83 -24.34
N LEU A 154 -28.28 -6.02 -24.81
CA LEU A 154 -28.55 -6.45 -26.16
C LEU A 154 -30.05 -6.70 -26.26
N THR A 155 -30.77 -5.87 -27.03
CA THR A 155 -32.21 -6.08 -27.23
C THR A 155 -32.43 -7.45 -27.89
N GLU A 156 -33.56 -8.10 -27.62
CA GLU A 156 -33.85 -9.43 -28.19
C GLU A 156 -33.70 -9.45 -29.72
N GLN A 157 -34.12 -8.37 -30.38
CA GLN A 157 -33.96 -8.19 -31.83
C GLN A 157 -32.48 -8.13 -32.25
N GLN A 158 -31.63 -7.39 -31.53
CA GLN A 158 -30.18 -7.35 -31.80
C GLN A 158 -29.52 -8.70 -31.51
N ALA A 159 -29.95 -9.40 -30.45
CA ALA A 159 -29.49 -10.74 -30.13
C ALA A 159 -29.83 -11.75 -31.25
N VAL A 160 -31.09 -11.75 -31.70
CA VAL A 160 -31.57 -12.56 -32.83
C VAL A 160 -30.79 -12.23 -34.10
N LEU A 161 -30.56 -10.95 -34.42
CA LEU A 161 -29.80 -10.54 -35.61
C LEU A 161 -28.34 -11.04 -35.56
N ILE A 162 -27.67 -10.96 -34.40
CA ILE A 162 -26.31 -11.48 -34.21
C ILE A 162 -26.30 -13.01 -34.32
N ILE A 163 -27.22 -13.71 -33.65
CA ILE A 163 -27.33 -15.18 -33.71
C ILE A 163 -27.60 -15.63 -35.14
N GLN A 164 -28.55 -15.01 -35.85
CA GLN A 164 -28.85 -15.32 -37.26
C GLN A 164 -27.70 -14.97 -38.20
N ALA A 165 -26.92 -13.92 -37.94
CA ALA A 165 -25.72 -13.61 -38.73
C ALA A 165 -24.62 -14.67 -38.50
N HIS A 166 -24.42 -15.09 -37.25
CA HIS A 166 -23.46 -16.14 -36.88
C HIS A 166 -23.87 -17.52 -37.41
N GLU A 167 -25.16 -17.85 -37.38
CA GLU A 167 -25.69 -19.10 -37.94
C GLU A 167 -25.62 -19.07 -39.47
N ARG A 168 -26.00 -17.97 -40.14
CA ARG A 168 -25.76 -17.82 -41.60
C ARG A 168 -24.29 -17.96 -41.95
N ALA A 169 -23.37 -17.41 -41.15
CA ALA A 169 -21.93 -17.58 -41.36
C ALA A 169 -21.46 -19.02 -41.09
N ARG A 170 -22.04 -19.74 -40.11
CA ARG A 170 -21.78 -21.17 -39.87
C ARG A 170 -22.28 -22.01 -41.05
N GLN A 171 -23.53 -21.81 -41.48
CA GLN A 171 -24.12 -22.46 -42.65
C GLN A 171 -23.31 -22.17 -43.91
N GLY A 172 -22.83 -20.94 -44.10
CA GLY A 172 -21.92 -20.58 -45.19
C GLY A 172 -20.59 -21.34 -45.15
N ARG A 173 -19.98 -21.50 -43.97
CA ARG A 173 -18.77 -22.34 -43.81
C ARG A 173 -19.05 -23.82 -44.09
N LEU A 174 -20.16 -24.36 -43.59
CA LEU A 174 -20.58 -25.74 -43.79
C LEU A 174 -20.85 -26.03 -45.27
N ARG A 175 -21.65 -25.19 -45.95
CA ARG A 175 -21.89 -25.26 -47.40
C ARG A 175 -20.61 -25.08 -48.21
N GLY A 176 -19.71 -24.19 -47.77
CA GLY A 176 -18.40 -23.99 -48.41
C GLY A 176 -17.49 -25.23 -48.30
N GLN A 177 -17.48 -25.90 -47.15
CA GLN A 177 -16.81 -27.19 -46.97
C GLN A 177 -17.46 -28.27 -47.83
N PHE A 178 -18.78 -28.38 -47.82
CA PHE A 178 -19.53 -29.39 -48.58
C PHE A 178 -19.36 -29.22 -50.11
N MET A 179 -19.41 -27.99 -50.62
CA MET A 179 -19.12 -27.68 -52.03
C MET A 179 -17.66 -27.96 -52.39
N LYS A 180 -16.71 -27.73 -51.45
CA LYS A 180 -15.31 -28.09 -51.64
C LYS A 180 -15.11 -29.61 -51.69
N GLU A 181 -15.82 -30.36 -50.85
CA GLU A 181 -15.84 -31.83 -50.87
C GLU A 181 -16.49 -32.37 -52.16
N ILE A 182 -17.62 -31.83 -52.60
CA ILE A 182 -18.24 -32.17 -53.89
C ILE A 182 -17.27 -31.90 -55.05
N ARG A 183 -16.52 -30.79 -55.01
CA ARG A 183 -15.51 -30.47 -56.04
C ARG A 183 -14.37 -31.51 -56.03
N LEU A 184 -13.88 -31.87 -54.85
CA LEU A 184 -12.87 -32.92 -54.64
C LEU A 184 -13.38 -34.33 -55.04
N LEU A 185 -14.66 -34.61 -54.86
CA LEU A 185 -15.31 -35.85 -55.29
C LEU A 185 -15.53 -35.89 -56.80
N LYS A 186 -15.87 -34.75 -57.44
CA LYS A 186 -15.89 -34.63 -58.91
C LYS A 186 -14.50 -34.74 -59.53
N GLU A 187 -13.47 -34.21 -58.89
CA GLU A 187 -12.07 -34.39 -59.30
C GLU A 187 -11.63 -35.86 -59.15
N LYS A 188 -11.98 -36.53 -58.04
CA LYS A 188 -11.77 -37.98 -57.89
C LYS A 188 -12.59 -38.83 -58.87
N GLY A 189 -13.82 -38.42 -59.20
CA GLY A 189 -14.71 -39.10 -60.15
C GLY A 189 -14.28 -39.01 -61.62
N ARG A 190 -13.16 -38.32 -61.91
CA ARG A 190 -12.46 -38.37 -63.20
C ARG A 190 -11.30 -39.37 -63.23
N GLY A 191 -11.08 -40.13 -62.14
CA GLY A 191 -10.21 -41.30 -62.09
C GLY A 191 -11.02 -42.60 -62.12
N GLU A 192 -10.46 -43.63 -62.74
CA GLU A 192 -11.14 -44.89 -63.08
C GLU A 192 -11.58 -45.71 -61.86
N LYS A 193 -12.55 -46.63 -62.08
CA LYS A 193 -12.82 -47.74 -61.16
C LYS A 193 -11.63 -48.73 -61.18
N GLY A 194 -10.58 -48.43 -60.43
CA GLY A 194 -9.46 -49.32 -60.16
C GLY A 194 -9.54 -49.94 -58.78
N GLU A 195 -9.13 -51.20 -58.66
CA GLU A 195 -8.92 -51.87 -57.37
C GLU A 195 -7.92 -51.09 -56.49
N MET A 196 -7.98 -51.29 -55.17
CA MET A 196 -7.09 -50.64 -54.19
C MET A 196 -5.64 -51.15 -54.30
N SER A 197 -4.94 -50.72 -55.36
CA SER A 197 -3.53 -51.03 -55.58
C SER A 197 -2.67 -50.53 -54.40
N ALA A 198 -1.65 -51.32 -54.04
CA ALA A 198 -0.65 -50.94 -53.03
C ALA A 198 0.04 -49.59 -53.34
N ALA A 199 0.09 -49.19 -54.61
CA ALA A 199 0.57 -47.87 -55.05
C ALA A 199 -0.35 -46.72 -54.56
N ALA A 200 -1.67 -46.91 -54.57
CA ALA A 200 -2.62 -45.92 -54.05
C ALA A 200 -2.54 -45.83 -52.52
N ALA A 201 -2.44 -46.97 -51.82
CA ALA A 201 -2.26 -47.02 -50.38
C ALA A 201 -0.97 -46.32 -49.93
N THR A 202 0.16 -46.58 -50.59
CA THR A 202 1.45 -45.91 -50.30
C THR A 202 1.44 -44.42 -50.65
N ALA A 203 0.77 -44.00 -51.73
CA ALA A 203 0.58 -42.59 -52.05
C ALA A 203 -0.23 -41.85 -50.96
N ILE A 204 -1.35 -42.43 -50.50
CA ILE A 204 -2.17 -41.88 -49.41
C ILE A 204 -1.35 -41.81 -48.11
N GLN A 205 -0.64 -42.88 -47.75
CA GLN A 205 0.24 -42.90 -46.57
C GLN A 205 1.34 -41.84 -46.66
N ARG A 206 1.95 -41.62 -47.83
CA ARG A 206 2.96 -40.56 -48.04
C ARG A 206 2.38 -39.16 -47.83
N VAL A 207 1.20 -38.89 -48.40
CA VAL A 207 0.52 -37.58 -48.23
C VAL A 207 0.11 -37.36 -46.78
N TRP A 208 -0.40 -38.40 -46.10
CA TRP A 208 -0.82 -38.35 -44.70
C TRP A 208 0.37 -38.17 -43.75
N ARG A 209 1.46 -38.95 -43.91
CA ARG A 209 2.71 -38.77 -43.17
C ARG A 209 3.28 -37.36 -43.36
N GLY A 210 3.28 -36.85 -44.60
CA GLY A 210 3.67 -35.47 -44.90
C GLY A 210 2.76 -34.41 -44.27
N PHE A 211 1.45 -34.65 -44.19
CA PHE A 211 0.50 -33.76 -43.51
C PHE A 211 0.72 -33.76 -41.98
N ILE A 212 0.90 -34.94 -41.37
CA ILE A 212 1.24 -35.06 -39.94
C ILE A 212 2.56 -34.32 -39.67
N ALA A 213 3.62 -34.59 -40.44
CA ALA A 213 4.91 -33.93 -40.29
C ALA A 213 4.78 -32.40 -40.40
N ARG A 214 4.11 -31.87 -41.44
CA ARG A 214 3.90 -30.42 -41.58
C ARG A 214 3.06 -29.82 -40.44
N ARG A 215 1.99 -30.50 -40.00
CA ARG A 215 1.16 -30.07 -38.87
C ARG A 215 1.96 -30.05 -37.57
N GLU A 216 2.81 -31.04 -37.38
CA GLU A 216 3.65 -31.17 -36.20
C GLU A 216 4.80 -30.15 -36.20
N THR A 217 5.49 -29.94 -37.33
CA THR A 217 6.49 -28.88 -37.50
C THR A 217 5.88 -27.50 -37.32
N LYS A 218 4.66 -27.24 -37.84
CA LYS A 218 3.95 -25.98 -37.57
C LYS A 218 3.63 -25.83 -36.07
N ARG A 219 3.27 -26.91 -35.38
CA ARG A 219 3.05 -26.91 -33.93
C ARG A 219 4.37 -26.73 -33.15
N ARG A 220 5.49 -27.32 -33.58
CA ARG A 220 6.83 -27.10 -33.01
C ARG A 220 7.22 -25.63 -33.14
N LYS A 221 7.19 -25.08 -34.35
CA LYS A 221 7.45 -23.65 -34.60
C LYS A 221 6.54 -22.72 -33.79
N TRP A 222 5.26 -23.06 -33.63
CA TRP A 222 4.36 -22.27 -32.80
C TRP A 222 4.70 -22.34 -31.30
N ARG A 223 5.07 -23.52 -30.78
CA ARG A 223 5.58 -23.65 -29.40
C ARG A 223 6.90 -22.93 -29.20
N GLU A 224 7.76 -22.93 -30.22
CA GLU A 224 9.07 -22.28 -30.22
C GLU A 224 8.92 -20.75 -30.23
N THR A 225 8.07 -20.17 -31.09
CA THR A 225 7.74 -18.73 -31.07
C THR A 225 7.02 -18.31 -29.80
N LEU A 226 6.23 -19.19 -29.19
CA LEU A 226 5.61 -18.99 -27.88
C LEU A 226 6.65 -19.00 -26.75
N LEU A 227 7.60 -19.95 -26.78
CA LEU A 227 8.68 -20.10 -25.79
C LEU A 227 9.67 -18.94 -25.85
N ILE A 228 9.99 -18.45 -27.05
CA ILE A 228 10.86 -17.28 -27.29
C ILE A 228 10.11 -15.95 -27.02
N GLY A 229 8.78 -15.99 -26.80
CA GLY A 229 7.98 -14.80 -26.49
C GLY A 229 7.60 -13.93 -27.70
N MET A 230 7.84 -14.41 -28.94
CA MET A 230 7.43 -13.70 -30.17
C MET A 230 5.92 -13.70 -30.40
N GLU A 231 5.22 -14.76 -29.96
CA GLU A 231 3.76 -14.80 -29.87
C GLU A 231 3.38 -14.98 -28.40
N LEU A 232 2.62 -14.03 -27.83
CA LEU A 232 2.02 -14.19 -26.51
C LEU A 232 0.84 -15.19 -26.58
N PRO A 233 0.63 -16.02 -25.54
CA PRO A 233 -0.56 -16.85 -25.48
C PRO A 233 -1.81 -15.97 -25.42
N PRO A 234 -2.96 -16.45 -25.93
CA PRO A 234 -4.25 -15.79 -25.69
C PRO A 234 -4.45 -15.59 -24.20
N TYR A 235 -4.88 -14.40 -23.78
CA TYR A 235 -5.13 -14.11 -22.37
C TYR A 235 -6.12 -15.13 -21.78
N ALA A 236 -5.66 -15.86 -20.78
CA ALA A 236 -6.42 -16.87 -20.05
C ALA A 236 -5.88 -16.93 -18.62
N GLU A 237 -6.77 -16.83 -17.64
CA GLU A 237 -6.43 -16.99 -16.23
C GLU A 237 -5.83 -18.38 -16.01
N SER A 238 -4.57 -18.43 -15.54
CA SER A 238 -3.90 -19.70 -15.32
C SER A 238 -4.59 -20.49 -14.22
N LYS A 239 -4.73 -21.81 -14.41
CA LYS A 239 -5.18 -22.75 -13.37
C LYS A 239 -4.30 -22.68 -12.11
N THR A 240 -3.03 -22.29 -12.26
CA THR A 240 -2.11 -22.10 -11.12
C THR A 240 -2.44 -20.86 -10.30
N MET A 241 -2.91 -19.77 -10.95
CA MET A 241 -3.33 -18.55 -10.25
C MET A 241 -4.59 -18.81 -9.42
N LYS A 242 -5.61 -19.43 -10.02
CA LYS A 242 -6.85 -19.79 -9.31
C LYS A 242 -6.59 -20.68 -8.10
N ARG A 243 -5.75 -21.71 -8.25
CA ARG A 243 -5.36 -22.57 -7.12
C ARG A 243 -4.54 -21.83 -6.04
N ALA A 244 -3.76 -20.82 -6.41
CA ALA A 244 -3.04 -19.99 -5.45
C ALA A 244 -4.00 -19.05 -4.69
N GLU A 245 -5.02 -18.51 -5.36
CA GLU A 245 -6.11 -17.73 -4.78
C GLU A 245 -6.94 -18.57 -3.80
N GLU A 246 -7.42 -19.75 -4.20
CA GLU A 246 -8.13 -20.72 -3.36
C GLU A 246 -7.35 -21.05 -2.07
N VAL A 247 -6.04 -21.31 -2.18
CA VAL A 247 -5.17 -21.59 -1.02
C VAL A 247 -4.97 -20.35 -0.14
N LYS A 248 -4.93 -19.15 -0.74
CA LYS A 248 -4.82 -17.88 0.00
C LYS A 248 -6.10 -17.58 0.78
N GLU A 249 -7.27 -17.82 0.18
CA GLU A 249 -8.58 -17.67 0.84
C GLU A 249 -8.77 -18.67 1.98
N TYR A 250 -8.45 -19.95 1.75
CA TYR A 250 -8.49 -20.98 2.79
C TYR A 250 -7.60 -20.63 3.99
N ARG A 251 -6.36 -20.16 3.74
CA ARG A 251 -5.46 -19.69 4.80
C ARG A 251 -6.06 -18.51 5.57
N ARG A 252 -6.60 -17.51 4.88
CA ARG A 252 -7.24 -16.34 5.51
C ARG A 252 -8.40 -16.74 6.42
N GLY A 253 -9.28 -17.63 5.96
CA GLY A 253 -10.38 -18.14 6.78
C GLY A 253 -9.91 -18.92 8.02
N LEU A 254 -8.74 -19.57 7.96
CA LEU A 254 -8.13 -20.21 9.12
C LEU A 254 -7.48 -19.19 10.08
N GLN A 255 -6.86 -18.12 9.56
CA GLN A 255 -6.31 -17.02 10.36
C GLN A 255 -7.40 -16.36 11.22
N THR A 256 -8.55 -16.01 10.64
CA THR A 256 -9.68 -15.41 11.37
C THR A 256 -10.15 -16.31 12.52
N LYS A 257 -10.26 -17.63 12.29
CA LYS A 257 -10.62 -18.59 13.34
C LYS A 257 -9.60 -18.66 14.47
N ARG A 258 -8.30 -18.56 14.18
CA ARG A 258 -7.24 -18.55 15.21
C ARG A 258 -7.12 -17.22 15.92
N GLU A 259 -7.53 -16.13 15.29
CA GLU A 259 -7.67 -14.83 15.92
C GLU A 259 -8.86 -14.83 16.90
N GLN A 260 -9.99 -15.45 16.53
CA GLN A 260 -11.13 -15.70 17.44
C GLN A 260 -10.75 -16.61 18.62
N GLU A 261 -10.18 -17.80 18.38
CA GLU A 261 -9.69 -18.71 19.43
C GLU A 261 -8.73 -17.99 20.41
N TYR A 262 -7.91 -17.06 19.90
CA TYR A 262 -6.98 -16.27 20.72
C TYR A 262 -7.66 -15.16 21.54
N LEU A 263 -8.72 -14.53 21.02
CA LEU A 263 -9.50 -13.53 21.75
C LEU A 263 -10.35 -14.18 22.86
N GLU A 264 -10.99 -15.31 22.56
CA GLU A 264 -11.76 -16.10 23.54
C GLU A 264 -10.88 -16.58 24.70
N THR A 265 -9.66 -17.08 24.40
CA THR A 265 -8.70 -17.47 25.44
C THR A 265 -8.14 -16.27 26.21
N LEU A 266 -7.95 -15.11 25.57
CA LEU A 266 -7.55 -13.86 26.23
C LEU A 266 -8.58 -13.36 27.26
N GLU A 267 -9.87 -13.49 26.96
CA GLU A 267 -10.98 -13.10 27.84
C GLU A 267 -11.13 -14.10 29.00
N SER A 268 -11.22 -15.40 28.69
CA SER A 268 -11.31 -16.49 29.68
C SER A 268 -10.16 -16.48 30.70
N ILE A 269 -8.93 -16.19 30.25
CA ILE A 269 -7.77 -16.07 31.16
C ILE A 269 -7.83 -14.78 31.99
N GLU A 270 -8.33 -13.66 31.44
CA GLU A 270 -8.47 -12.41 32.21
C GLU A 270 -9.48 -12.57 33.35
N ASP A 271 -10.62 -13.21 33.11
CA ASP A 271 -11.63 -13.49 34.13
C ASP A 271 -11.10 -14.48 35.19
N SER A 272 -10.36 -15.50 34.77
CA SER A 272 -9.70 -16.46 35.68
C SER A 272 -8.68 -15.76 36.60
N VAL A 273 -7.82 -14.90 36.08
CA VAL A 273 -6.83 -14.18 36.90
C VAL A 273 -7.49 -13.16 37.82
N ARG A 274 -8.53 -12.43 37.37
CA ARG A 274 -9.26 -11.47 38.22
C ARG A 274 -9.97 -12.16 39.39
N THR A 275 -10.73 -13.22 39.11
CA THR A 275 -11.39 -14.01 40.17
C THR A 275 -10.39 -14.66 41.13
N GLY A 276 -9.23 -15.08 40.62
CA GLY A 276 -8.08 -15.48 41.43
C GLY A 276 -7.63 -14.39 42.39
N THR A 277 -7.32 -13.18 41.90
CA THR A 277 -6.85 -12.06 42.72
C THR A 277 -7.85 -11.60 43.77
N ASP A 278 -9.15 -11.56 43.44
CA ASP A 278 -10.22 -11.22 44.40
C ASP A 278 -10.31 -12.26 45.53
N SER A 279 -10.09 -13.54 45.20
CA SER A 279 -10.09 -14.62 46.19
C SER A 279 -8.88 -14.56 47.14
N GLU A 280 -7.70 -14.10 46.67
CA GLU A 280 -6.51 -13.93 47.52
C GLU A 280 -6.58 -12.67 48.40
N LEU A 281 -7.15 -11.58 47.87
CA LEU A 281 -7.47 -10.38 48.64
C LEU A 281 -8.41 -10.67 49.83
N SER A 282 -9.27 -11.69 49.71
CA SER A 282 -10.15 -12.14 50.79
C SER A 282 -9.48 -12.98 51.89
N LYS A 283 -8.18 -13.30 51.78
CA LYS A 283 -7.51 -14.35 52.61
C LYS A 283 -6.23 -13.96 53.35
N SER A 284 -5.81 -12.69 53.38
CA SER A 284 -4.57 -12.30 54.07
C SER A 284 -4.71 -11.22 55.16
N SER A 285 -4.51 -11.64 56.41
CA SER A 285 -4.04 -10.82 57.53
C SER A 285 -2.52 -11.01 57.72
N PRO A 286 -1.76 -10.04 58.26
CA PRO A 286 -0.33 -9.92 57.99
C PRO A 286 0.58 -10.73 58.92
N VAL A 287 1.59 -11.43 58.37
CA VAL A 287 2.69 -12.05 59.15
C VAL A 287 4.06 -11.88 58.48
N SER A 288 4.87 -11.02 59.10
CA SER A 288 6.32 -11.18 59.42
C SER A 288 7.31 -11.79 58.40
N SER A 289 8.12 -10.90 57.80
CA SER A 289 9.56 -10.98 57.45
C SER A 289 10.34 -12.32 57.43
N LYS A 290 11.12 -12.54 56.34
CA LYS A 290 12.60 -12.46 56.40
C LYS A 290 13.29 -12.28 55.03
N GLU A 291 14.57 -11.90 55.08
CA GLU A 291 15.42 -11.31 54.04
C GLU A 291 15.78 -12.19 52.83
N SER A 292 16.07 -11.57 51.67
CA SER A 292 17.47 -11.50 51.17
C SER A 292 17.71 -10.61 49.93
N LYS A 293 18.78 -9.81 50.03
CA LYS A 293 19.68 -9.23 48.99
C LYS A 293 19.12 -8.86 47.61
N LYS A 294 19.16 -7.54 47.30
CA LYS A 294 19.38 -7.02 45.94
C LYS A 294 20.61 -6.10 45.92
N SER A 295 21.49 -6.31 44.94
CA SER A 295 22.70 -5.50 44.70
C SER A 295 22.35 -4.07 44.27
N LYS A 296 23.26 -3.14 44.55
CA LYS A 296 23.04 -1.69 44.46
C LYS A 296 24.12 -1.05 43.60
N GLU A 297 23.84 -0.86 42.32
CA GLU A 297 24.69 -0.09 41.42
C GLU A 297 24.25 1.39 41.41
N LYS A 298 25.22 2.30 41.39
CA LYS A 298 24.99 3.74 41.60
C LYS A 298 25.26 4.51 40.32
N GLU A 299 24.23 5.07 39.70
CA GLU A 299 24.44 6.22 38.81
C GLU A 299 24.58 7.51 39.63
N LYS A 300 25.69 8.21 39.41
CA LYS A 300 25.93 9.54 39.98
C LYS A 300 25.24 10.60 39.13
N LYS A 301 24.20 11.23 39.68
CA LYS A 301 23.81 12.59 39.25
C LYS A 301 24.92 13.55 39.68
N ASN A 302 25.49 14.31 38.73
CA ASN A 302 26.39 15.41 39.05
C ASN A 302 25.87 16.73 38.46
N ASN A 303 26.33 17.84 39.04
CA ASN A 303 25.61 19.12 39.04
C ASN A 303 25.74 19.95 37.76
N LYS A 304 24.79 20.88 37.62
CA LYS A 304 24.93 22.11 36.81
C LYS A 304 26.24 22.83 37.12
N ASN A 305 26.82 23.48 36.11
CA ASN A 305 27.37 24.82 36.25
C ASN A 305 26.78 25.72 35.15
N ASN A 306 26.64 27.00 35.45
CA ASN A 306 26.31 28.03 34.46
C ASN A 306 27.56 28.36 33.66
N GLU A 307 27.41 28.75 32.40
CA GLU A 307 28.22 29.85 31.90
C GLU A 307 27.51 30.69 30.83
N THR A 308 27.96 31.93 30.83
CA THR A 308 27.53 33.19 30.23
C THR A 308 27.19 33.16 28.74
N LYS A 309 26.24 34.03 28.32
CA LYS A 309 26.09 34.41 26.91
C LYS A 309 27.28 35.29 26.46
N THR A 310 27.97 34.88 25.41
CA THR A 310 28.56 35.81 24.43
C THR A 310 27.83 35.65 23.10
N LYS A 311 27.57 36.77 22.45
CA LYS A 311 27.22 36.81 21.02
C LYS A 311 28.55 36.96 20.29
N ASP A 312 28.86 36.04 19.39
CA ASP A 312 29.76 36.31 18.28
C ASP A 312 29.03 35.84 17.01
N GLU A 313 29.00 36.72 16.01
CA GLU A 313 28.31 36.52 14.74
C GLU A 313 29.35 35.97 13.74
N GLU A 314 29.41 34.64 13.59
CA GLU A 314 30.16 33.97 12.53
C GLU A 314 29.23 33.09 11.69
N GLU A 315 29.31 33.26 10.37
CA GLU A 315 28.45 32.65 9.36
C GLU A 315 28.72 31.14 9.25
N ASN A 316 28.01 30.33 10.05
CA ASN A 316 28.08 28.88 9.94
C ASN A 316 27.18 28.36 8.80
N MET A 317 27.82 27.82 7.75
CA MET A 317 27.16 27.00 6.74
C MET A 317 26.37 25.86 7.40
N GLU A 318 25.06 25.79 7.15
CA GLU A 318 24.18 24.80 7.79
C GLU A 318 24.53 23.35 7.40
N VAL A 319 25.19 22.66 8.33
CA VAL A 319 25.47 21.22 8.24
C VAL A 319 24.15 20.45 8.38
N PHE A 320 23.81 19.66 7.36
CA PHE A 320 22.64 18.78 7.41
C PHE A 320 22.91 17.58 8.31
N GLN A 321 22.06 17.36 9.31
CA GLN A 321 22.19 16.25 10.26
C GLN A 321 20.89 15.42 10.28
N CYS A 322 21.00 14.10 10.11
CA CYS A 322 19.83 13.21 10.12
C CYS A 322 19.07 13.29 11.46
N SER A 323 17.74 13.38 11.36
CA SER A 323 16.85 13.42 12.52
C SER A 323 16.88 12.12 13.32
N SER A 324 16.72 12.20 14.64
CA SER A 324 16.72 11.00 15.48
C SER A 324 15.40 10.20 15.29
N SER A 325 15.47 9.05 14.62
CA SER A 325 14.29 8.22 14.33
C SER A 325 13.51 7.82 15.58
N ALA A 326 12.18 7.96 15.50
CA ALA A 326 11.24 7.49 16.52
C ALA A 326 10.95 5.99 16.39
N PHE A 327 11.10 5.43 15.19
CA PHE A 327 10.82 4.03 14.89
C PHE A 327 12.03 3.11 15.07
N TYR A 328 13.25 3.60 14.78
CA TYR A 328 14.49 2.82 14.89
C TYR A 328 14.67 2.18 16.27
N LYS A 329 14.44 2.94 17.35
CA LYS A 329 14.54 2.46 18.75
C LYS A 329 13.56 1.31 19.05
N LYS A 330 12.43 1.26 18.35
CA LYS A 330 11.43 0.18 18.40
C LYS A 330 11.64 -0.91 17.35
N LEU A 331 12.62 -0.77 16.47
CA LEU A 331 13.08 -1.83 15.58
C LEU A 331 14.22 -2.63 16.24
N SER A 332 15.12 -1.97 16.98
CA SER A 332 16.23 -2.65 17.68
C SER A 332 15.82 -3.32 19.00
N GLN A 333 14.99 -2.67 19.83
CA GLN A 333 14.66 -3.20 21.17
C GLN A 333 13.76 -4.45 21.20
N PRO A 334 12.56 -4.48 20.56
CA PRO A 334 11.64 -5.60 20.73
C PRO A 334 11.98 -6.81 19.85
N THR A 335 12.51 -6.59 18.64
CA THR A 335 12.75 -7.65 17.65
C THR A 335 13.80 -8.64 18.11
N LYS A 336 14.93 -8.11 18.60
CA LYS A 336 16.08 -8.92 19.00
C LYS A 336 15.79 -9.69 20.28
N SER A 337 15.46 -8.99 21.38
CA SER A 337 15.14 -9.67 22.65
C SER A 337 13.93 -10.61 22.52
N THR A 338 12.74 -10.15 22.10
CA THR A 338 11.57 -11.04 22.20
C THR A 338 11.60 -12.22 21.24
N PHE A 339 12.25 -12.12 20.07
CA PHE A 339 12.41 -13.27 19.17
C PHE A 339 13.51 -14.22 19.66
N GLU A 340 14.69 -13.71 20.02
CA GLU A 340 15.81 -14.54 20.46
C GLU A 340 15.57 -15.20 21.83
N ASP A 341 14.94 -14.50 22.77
CA ASP A 341 14.71 -15.00 24.13
C ASP A 341 13.53 -15.97 24.24
N ILE A 342 12.48 -15.81 23.41
CA ILE A 342 11.19 -16.51 23.57
C ILE A 342 10.86 -17.47 22.43
N TRP A 343 11.17 -17.12 21.17
CA TRP A 343 10.69 -17.85 20.00
C TRP A 343 11.75 -18.70 19.30
N LYS A 344 13.02 -18.26 19.31
CA LYS A 344 14.16 -18.93 18.66
C LYS A 344 14.46 -20.34 19.22
N PHE A 345 14.09 -20.61 20.47
CA PHE A 345 14.36 -21.88 21.17
C PHE A 345 13.12 -22.72 21.50
N LYS A 346 11.89 -22.30 21.15
CA LYS A 346 10.69 -23.12 21.38
C LYS A 346 10.58 -24.23 20.34
N ASP A 347 10.55 -25.51 20.75
CA ASP A 347 10.37 -26.62 19.83
C ASP A 347 8.94 -26.64 19.28
N GLU A 348 8.78 -26.14 18.06
CA GLU A 348 7.49 -26.04 17.40
C GLU A 348 6.88 -27.40 16.97
N LYS A 349 7.54 -28.54 17.24
CA LYS A 349 6.97 -29.87 16.97
C LYS A 349 5.72 -30.14 17.80
N GLU A 350 5.68 -29.68 19.05
CA GLU A 350 4.55 -29.89 19.96
C GLU A 350 3.30 -29.12 19.51
N ASN A 351 3.48 -27.94 18.92
CA ASN A 351 2.39 -27.09 18.42
C ASN A 351 2.24 -27.18 16.89
N ALA A 352 2.16 -28.39 16.35
CA ALA A 352 1.95 -28.64 14.90
C ALA A 352 0.65 -28.04 14.33
N LYS A 353 -0.28 -27.59 15.19
CA LYS A 353 -1.50 -26.89 14.80
C LYS A 353 -1.36 -25.35 14.84
N GLU A 354 -0.25 -24.78 15.28
CA GLU A 354 -0.04 -23.32 15.44
C GLU A 354 -1.12 -22.61 16.29
N LYS A 355 -1.50 -23.22 17.42
CA LYS A 355 -2.42 -22.59 18.40
C LYS A 355 -1.74 -21.48 19.22
N CYS A 356 -2.53 -20.63 19.85
CA CYS A 356 -2.03 -19.69 20.87
C CYS A 356 -1.46 -20.44 22.09
N TYR A 357 -0.45 -19.85 22.71
CA TYR A 357 0.14 -20.32 23.96
C TYR A 357 -0.52 -19.64 25.16
N GLU A 358 -1.35 -20.40 25.89
CA GLU A 358 -2.09 -19.94 27.07
C GLU A 358 -1.14 -19.46 28.19
N ASP A 359 -0.03 -20.17 28.42
CA ASP A 359 0.98 -19.81 29.43
C ASP A 359 1.61 -18.43 29.18
N MET A 360 1.73 -18.00 27.92
CA MET A 360 2.20 -16.66 27.58
C MET A 360 1.13 -15.59 27.82
N ILE A 361 -0.15 -15.93 27.60
CA ILE A 361 -1.29 -15.04 27.85
C ILE A 361 -1.44 -14.79 29.36
N GLU A 362 -1.37 -15.85 30.17
CA GLU A 362 -1.43 -15.76 31.63
C GLU A 362 -0.36 -14.83 32.17
N ARG A 363 0.91 -14.99 31.77
CA ARG A 363 2.00 -14.11 32.22
C ARG A 363 1.77 -12.65 31.80
N ASP A 364 1.39 -12.39 30.55
CA ASP A 364 1.12 -11.02 30.06
C ASP A 364 -0.07 -10.36 30.79
N LYS A 365 -1.11 -11.13 31.13
CA LYS A 365 -2.28 -10.65 31.91
C LYS A 365 -1.92 -10.44 33.38
N MET A 366 -1.21 -11.37 34.00
CA MET A 366 -0.71 -11.24 35.37
C MET A 366 0.16 -9.99 35.54
N ILE A 367 1.09 -9.71 34.62
CA ILE A 367 1.93 -8.50 34.69
C ILE A 367 1.09 -7.20 34.62
N LYS A 368 0.02 -7.17 33.81
CA LYS A 368 -0.89 -6.02 33.73
C LYS A 368 -1.71 -5.85 35.00
N ILE A 369 -2.33 -6.92 35.48
CA ILE A 369 -3.14 -6.92 36.71
C ILE A 369 -2.26 -6.59 37.92
N GLU A 370 -1.03 -7.11 38.00
CA GLU A 370 -0.07 -6.73 39.04
C GLU A 370 0.29 -5.25 38.96
N GLY A 371 0.42 -4.68 37.75
CA GLY A 371 0.60 -3.25 37.53
C GLY A 371 -0.58 -2.40 38.02
N GLU A 372 -1.80 -2.80 37.70
CA GLU A 372 -3.04 -2.15 38.16
C GLU A 372 -3.19 -2.24 39.69
N VAL A 373 -2.95 -3.42 40.27
CA VAL A 373 -2.93 -3.65 41.72
C VAL A 373 -1.85 -2.81 42.41
N ARG A 374 -0.65 -2.66 41.83
CA ARG A 374 0.39 -1.77 42.38
C ARG A 374 -0.08 -0.32 42.45
N VAL A 375 -0.78 0.19 41.42
CA VAL A 375 -1.36 1.55 41.45
C VAL A 375 -2.37 1.71 42.58
N VAL A 376 -3.33 0.79 42.70
CA VAL A 376 -4.34 0.81 43.78
C VAL A 376 -3.68 0.70 45.16
N VAL A 377 -2.68 -0.17 45.31
CA VAL A 377 -1.92 -0.34 46.56
C VAL A 377 -1.15 0.92 46.92
N ASP A 378 -0.57 1.64 45.95
CA ASP A 378 0.15 2.89 46.19
C ASP A 378 -0.81 4.06 46.52
N GLU A 379 -1.99 4.12 45.90
CA GLU A 379 -3.07 5.05 46.29
C GLU A 379 -3.54 4.80 47.74
N VAL A 380 -3.76 3.53 48.13
CA VAL A 380 -4.13 3.16 49.50
C VAL A 380 -3.03 3.51 50.51
N LYS A 381 -1.75 3.34 50.16
CA LYS A 381 -0.61 3.80 50.98
C LYS A 381 -0.61 5.31 51.13
N GLU A 382 -0.90 6.06 50.07
CA GLU A 382 -0.94 7.53 50.10
C GLU A 382 -2.09 8.05 50.99
N VAL A 383 -3.29 7.50 50.83
CA VAL A 383 -4.45 7.77 51.71
C VAL A 383 -4.11 7.44 53.17
N SER A 384 -3.51 6.27 53.42
CA SER A 384 -3.09 5.86 54.76
C SER A 384 -2.04 6.82 55.35
N SER A 385 -1.03 7.20 54.57
CA SER A 385 0.00 8.16 54.99
C SER A 385 -0.61 9.52 55.34
N ASN A 386 -1.57 10.00 54.54
CA ASN A 386 -2.27 11.25 54.79
C ASN A 386 -3.19 11.17 56.03
N TYR A 387 -3.82 10.02 56.28
CA TYR A 387 -4.55 9.77 57.53
C TYR A 387 -3.63 9.76 58.76
N TYR A 388 -2.46 9.12 58.69
CA TYR A 388 -1.47 9.16 59.78
C TYR A 388 -0.90 10.57 60.00
N LYS A 389 -0.66 11.36 58.94
CA LYS A 389 -0.29 12.78 59.07
C LYS A 389 -1.40 13.58 59.77
N LEU A 390 -2.66 13.38 59.39
CA LEU A 390 -3.81 14.03 60.05
C LEU A 390 -3.94 13.62 61.52
N LEU A 391 -3.72 12.35 61.86
CA LEU A 391 -3.69 11.87 63.25
C LEU A 391 -2.53 12.48 64.05
N MET A 392 -1.33 12.54 63.46
CA MET A 392 -0.16 13.21 64.08
C MET A 392 -0.43 14.70 64.29
N ILE A 393 -0.98 15.40 63.30
CA ILE A 393 -1.41 16.81 63.42
C ILE A 393 -2.47 16.94 64.53
N LYS A 394 -3.46 16.04 64.60
CA LYS A 394 -4.50 16.05 65.64
C LYS A 394 -3.94 15.79 67.05
N ILE A 395 -2.94 14.93 67.19
CA ILE A 395 -2.24 14.67 68.46
C ILE A 395 -1.35 15.87 68.85
N VAL A 396 -0.60 16.44 67.90
CA VAL A 396 0.21 17.65 68.12
C VAL A 396 -0.69 18.82 68.54
N LEU A 397 -1.84 19.02 67.89
CA LEU A 397 -2.84 20.06 68.22
C LEU A 397 -3.56 19.86 69.58
N THR A 398 -3.31 18.76 70.32
CA THR A 398 -3.73 18.68 71.73
C THR A 398 -2.79 19.43 72.69
N LYS A 399 -1.68 19.97 72.18
CA LYS A 399 -0.84 20.97 72.87
C LYS A 399 -0.62 22.17 71.96
N VAL A 400 -0.82 23.37 72.51
CA VAL A 400 -0.82 24.70 71.85
C VAL A 400 -2.16 25.07 71.20
N LYS A 401 -2.76 26.16 71.72
CA LYS A 401 -3.81 26.96 71.08
C LYS A 401 -3.16 28.05 70.22
N SER A 402 -3.84 28.45 69.14
CA SER A 402 -3.61 29.64 68.27
C SER A 402 -2.22 29.70 67.60
N GLU A 403 -2.07 30.05 66.32
CA GLU A 403 -2.73 31.13 65.57
C GLU A 403 -3.02 30.76 64.10
N GLU A 404 -3.87 31.56 63.45
CA GLU A 404 -4.24 31.41 62.04
C GLU A 404 -3.10 31.85 61.11
N THR A 405 -2.80 31.03 60.09
CA THR A 405 -2.03 31.49 58.92
C THR A 405 -2.72 31.06 57.63
N ALA A 406 -2.90 32.03 56.72
CA ALA A 406 -3.80 31.89 55.58
C ALA A 406 -3.32 30.84 54.58
N GLU A 407 -4.17 29.84 54.33
CA GLU A 407 -3.95 28.85 53.28
C GLU A 407 -4.11 29.54 51.91
N LYS A 408 -2.98 29.76 51.20
CA LYS A 408 -3.02 30.26 49.83
C LYS A 408 -3.71 29.22 48.96
N VAL A 409 -4.95 29.50 48.57
CA VAL A 409 -5.63 28.85 47.45
C VAL A 409 -4.67 28.84 46.26
N ARG A 410 -4.04 27.70 46.00
CA ARG A 410 -3.39 27.43 44.73
C ARG A 410 -4.51 27.38 43.70
N ARG A 411 -4.79 28.54 43.09
CA ARG A 411 -5.59 28.63 41.86
C ARG A 411 -5.05 27.55 40.93
N GLY A 412 -5.85 26.49 40.74
CA GLY A 412 -5.56 25.49 39.73
C GLY A 412 -5.41 26.25 38.43
N GLY A 413 -4.19 26.31 37.92
CA GLY A 413 -3.92 26.96 36.65
C GLY A 413 -4.84 26.30 35.64
N LYS A 414 -5.84 27.04 35.14
CA LYS A 414 -6.68 26.61 34.02
C LYS A 414 -5.68 26.28 32.92
N LYS A 415 -5.36 24.99 32.73
CA LYS A 415 -4.65 24.52 31.54
C LYS A 415 -5.39 25.18 30.41
N SER A 416 -4.70 26.01 29.63
CA SER A 416 -5.28 26.63 28.45
C SER A 416 -5.76 25.49 27.59
N LYS A 417 -7.07 25.23 27.65
CA LYS A 417 -7.70 24.18 26.87
C LYS A 417 -7.43 24.65 25.45
N LYS A 418 -6.47 24.00 24.77
CA LYS A 418 -6.20 24.23 23.34
C LYS A 418 -7.58 24.33 22.71
N LYS A 419 -7.81 25.42 21.99
CA LYS A 419 -9.12 25.77 21.44
C LYS A 419 -9.42 24.71 20.39
N LYS A 420 -9.89 23.52 20.82
CA LYS A 420 -10.47 22.52 19.93
C LYS A 420 -11.55 23.27 19.18
N GLU A 421 -11.48 23.18 17.86
CA GLU A 421 -12.43 23.85 17.00
C GLU A 421 -13.82 23.47 17.50
N LYS A 422 -14.59 24.50 17.82
CA LYS A 422 -15.87 24.32 18.46
C LYS A 422 -16.79 23.80 17.37
N ASP A 423 -16.99 22.49 17.35
CA ASP A 423 -17.89 21.84 16.41
C ASP A 423 -19.20 22.65 16.36
N LEU A 424 -19.58 23.02 15.14
CA LEU A 424 -20.76 23.83 14.85
C LEU A 424 -22.00 22.94 14.59
N THR A 425 -21.80 21.63 14.55
CA THR A 425 -22.78 20.59 14.25
C THR A 425 -22.99 19.51 15.35
N PRO A 426 -22.68 19.71 16.64
CA PRO A 426 -22.73 18.64 17.65
C PRO A 426 -24.15 18.11 17.92
N ASP A 427 -25.18 18.89 17.58
CA ASP A 427 -26.59 18.54 17.74
C ASP A 427 -27.18 17.84 16.49
N ARG A 428 -26.39 17.58 15.45
CA ARG A 428 -26.84 16.96 14.19
C ARG A 428 -26.31 15.53 14.03
N THR A 429 -27.11 14.66 13.42
CA THR A 429 -26.69 13.30 13.08
C THR A 429 -25.76 13.29 11.86
N THR A 430 -24.84 12.32 11.82
CA THR A 430 -23.94 12.10 10.68
C THR A 430 -24.69 11.79 9.38
N GLU A 431 -25.85 11.12 9.46
CA GLU A 431 -26.77 10.93 8.33
C GLU A 431 -27.23 12.27 7.75
N SER A 432 -27.78 13.17 8.57
CA SER A 432 -28.32 14.45 8.10
C SER A 432 -27.24 15.31 7.44
N LEU A 433 -26.02 15.31 8.00
CA LEU A 433 -24.87 16.01 7.40
C LEU A 433 -24.46 15.38 6.05
N PHE A 434 -24.44 14.05 5.96
CA PHE A 434 -24.11 13.35 4.72
C PHE A 434 -25.15 13.60 3.62
N GLU A 435 -26.44 13.61 3.97
CA GLU A 435 -27.52 13.94 3.02
C GLU A 435 -27.43 15.38 2.50
N GLU A 436 -27.12 16.35 3.37
CA GLU A 436 -26.91 17.74 2.98
C GLU A 436 -25.70 17.87 2.02
N LEU A 437 -24.59 17.17 2.29
CA LEU A 437 -23.40 17.15 1.44
C LEU A 437 -23.60 16.46 0.08
N VAL A 438 -24.44 15.41 0.01
CA VAL A 438 -24.84 14.78 -1.25
C VAL A 438 -25.78 15.69 -2.04
N THR A 439 -26.77 16.31 -1.38
CA THR A 439 -27.74 17.23 -2.01
C THR A 439 -27.06 18.48 -2.58
N ASN A 440 -26.06 19.01 -1.87
CA ASN A 440 -25.20 20.11 -2.34
C ASN A 440 -24.19 19.67 -3.43
N GLY A 441 -24.17 18.39 -3.82
CA GLY A 441 -23.29 17.85 -4.85
C GLY A 441 -21.80 17.89 -4.50
N ILE A 442 -21.47 17.98 -3.21
CA ILE A 442 -20.10 17.93 -2.68
C ILE A 442 -19.63 16.47 -2.62
N ILE A 443 -20.45 15.60 -2.03
CA ILE A 443 -20.24 14.16 -2.07
C ILE A 443 -20.89 13.62 -3.35
N ARG A 444 -20.10 12.91 -4.17
CA ARG A 444 -20.56 12.30 -5.42
C ARG A 444 -20.16 10.83 -5.46
N PRO A 445 -21.02 9.94 -5.99
CA PRO A 445 -20.65 8.56 -6.22
C PRO A 445 -19.56 8.47 -7.29
N TYR A 446 -18.57 7.62 -7.07
CA TYR A 446 -17.46 7.36 -7.99
C TYR A 446 -17.29 5.85 -8.23
N PRO A 447 -16.77 5.40 -9.38
CA PRO A 447 -16.49 3.98 -9.62
C PRO A 447 -15.35 3.50 -8.73
N SER A 448 -15.48 2.31 -8.15
CA SER A 448 -14.41 1.66 -7.40
C SER A 448 -13.23 1.31 -8.31
N MET A 449 -12.04 1.85 -8.00
CA MET A 449 -10.80 1.65 -8.75
C MET A 449 -9.70 1.19 -7.79
N SER A 450 -8.83 0.28 -8.20
CA SER A 450 -7.60 -0.05 -7.45
C SER A 450 -6.46 0.89 -7.83
N ILE A 451 -5.50 1.11 -6.92
CA ILE A 451 -4.23 1.76 -7.24
C ILE A 451 -3.40 0.91 -8.23
N ASP A 452 -3.61 -0.40 -8.26
CA ASP A 452 -2.95 -1.31 -9.20
C ASP A 452 -3.54 -1.26 -10.62
N ASP A 453 -4.73 -0.65 -10.79
CA ASP A 453 -5.29 -0.34 -12.11
C ASP A 453 -4.60 0.88 -12.76
N TYR A 454 -3.76 1.61 -12.00
CA TYR A 454 -3.04 2.78 -12.48
C TYR A 454 -1.82 2.37 -13.34
N ILE A 455 -2.02 2.42 -14.65
CA ILE A 455 -1.00 2.08 -15.65
C ILE A 455 0.05 3.19 -15.75
N GLY A 456 1.31 2.86 -15.48
CA GLY A 456 2.46 3.73 -15.68
C GLY A 456 3.78 3.04 -15.37
N GLU A 457 4.83 3.35 -16.14
CA GLU A 457 6.22 2.95 -15.88
C GLU A 457 6.95 4.03 -15.06
N LYS A 458 8.03 3.64 -14.38
CA LYS A 458 8.92 4.56 -13.64
C LYS A 458 9.93 5.23 -14.57
N CYS A 459 10.50 6.36 -14.15
CA CYS A 459 11.66 6.94 -14.84
C CYS A 459 12.95 6.19 -14.46
N TYR A 460 13.55 5.45 -15.40
CA TYR A 460 14.78 4.66 -15.20
C TYR A 460 16.09 5.41 -15.50
N ILE A 461 16.00 6.69 -15.83
CA ILE A 461 17.15 7.56 -16.17
C ILE A 461 17.20 8.74 -15.19
N GLY A 462 16.41 8.70 -14.12
CA GLY A 462 16.22 9.82 -13.22
C GLY A 462 17.44 10.07 -12.33
N ALA A 463 18.12 9.01 -11.89
CA ALA A 463 19.37 9.16 -11.15
C ALA A 463 20.51 9.70 -12.03
N GLU A 464 20.65 9.17 -13.25
CA GLU A 464 21.71 9.58 -14.19
C GLU A 464 21.56 11.03 -14.67
N LEU A 465 20.34 11.50 -14.93
CA LEU A 465 20.09 12.91 -15.27
C LEU A 465 20.48 13.84 -14.11
N ARG A 466 20.23 13.44 -12.85
CA ARG A 466 20.61 14.24 -11.67
C ARG A 466 22.14 14.33 -11.49
N LYS A 467 22.91 13.29 -11.86
CA LYS A 467 24.39 13.38 -11.90
C LYS A 467 24.91 14.36 -12.95
N GLN A 468 24.11 14.60 -13.99
CA GLN A 468 24.40 15.56 -15.07
C GLN A 468 23.79 16.95 -14.79
N GLU A 469 23.44 17.23 -13.52
CA GLU A 469 22.81 18.48 -13.04
C GLU A 469 21.47 18.83 -13.73
N ALA A 470 20.83 17.85 -14.40
CA ALA A 470 19.55 18.01 -15.05
C ALA A 470 18.42 17.45 -14.18
N GLU A 471 17.35 18.23 -13.94
CA GLU A 471 16.19 17.74 -13.22
C GLU A 471 15.33 16.82 -14.12
N PRO A 472 15.18 15.52 -13.79
CA PRO A 472 14.38 14.60 -14.57
C PRO A 472 12.88 14.91 -14.45
N SER A 473 12.18 14.90 -15.59
CA SER A 473 10.71 14.94 -15.58
C SER A 473 10.16 13.63 -15.01
N PRO A 474 9.20 13.67 -14.06
CA PRO A 474 8.62 12.47 -13.48
C PRO A 474 7.75 11.73 -14.51
N CYS A 475 7.71 10.40 -14.39
CA CYS A 475 6.81 9.53 -15.13
C CYS A 475 5.55 9.18 -14.32
N LEU A 476 4.58 8.51 -14.97
CA LEU A 476 3.33 8.14 -14.30
C LEU A 476 3.54 7.13 -13.16
N GLY A 477 4.49 6.20 -13.29
CA GLY A 477 4.84 5.25 -12.23
C GLY A 477 5.38 5.94 -10.97
N ASP A 478 6.12 7.04 -11.13
CA ASP A 478 6.68 7.81 -10.02
C ASP A 478 5.56 8.53 -9.25
N VAL A 479 4.54 9.02 -9.95
CA VAL A 479 3.30 9.55 -9.33
C VAL A 479 2.52 8.46 -8.59
N ARG A 480 2.42 7.24 -9.14
CA ARG A 480 1.78 6.10 -8.42
C ARG A 480 2.51 5.81 -7.12
N GLN A 481 3.84 5.79 -7.15
CA GLN A 481 4.67 5.60 -5.96
C GLN A 481 4.46 6.74 -4.95
N LEU A 482 4.43 7.99 -5.39
CA LEU A 482 4.21 9.15 -4.51
C LEU A 482 2.82 9.13 -3.84
N ILE A 483 1.77 8.70 -4.58
CA ILE A 483 0.42 8.50 -4.02
C ILE A 483 0.44 7.41 -2.94
N LYS A 484 1.17 6.30 -3.15
CA LYS A 484 1.32 5.27 -2.12
C LYS A 484 2.01 5.83 -0.87
N GLU A 485 3.15 6.50 -1.04
CA GLU A 485 3.99 7.03 0.04
C GLU A 485 3.30 8.14 0.86
N TYR A 486 2.57 9.06 0.24
CA TYR A 486 1.90 10.16 0.97
C TYR A 486 0.43 9.92 1.31
N CYS A 487 -0.35 9.27 0.44
CA CYS A 487 -1.81 9.17 0.61
C CYS A 487 -2.27 7.84 1.22
N VAL A 488 -1.52 6.75 1.04
CA VAL A 488 -1.97 5.40 1.46
C VAL A 488 -1.23 4.91 2.70
N LEU A 489 0.11 4.90 2.66
CA LEU A 489 0.93 4.35 3.72
C LEU A 489 0.73 5.05 5.09
N PRO A 490 0.64 6.39 5.19
CA PRO A 490 0.39 7.06 6.47
C PRO A 490 -1.03 6.86 7.02
N LEU A 491 -2.00 6.40 6.20
CA LEU A 491 -3.38 6.10 6.64
C LEU A 491 -3.61 4.64 7.05
N GLY A 492 -2.60 3.79 6.87
CA GLY A 492 -2.67 2.37 7.18
C GLY A 492 -2.78 2.07 8.67
N ALA A 493 -1.85 2.64 9.45
CA ALA A 493 -1.73 2.41 10.89
C ALA A 493 -1.72 3.75 11.65
N GLU A 494 -2.55 3.84 12.68
CA GLU A 494 -2.66 5.04 13.54
C GLU A 494 -1.34 5.37 14.24
N TYR A 495 -0.62 4.35 14.71
CA TYR A 495 0.70 4.51 15.32
C TYR A 495 1.73 5.14 14.36
N VAL A 496 1.74 4.72 13.09
CA VAL A 496 2.64 5.29 12.07
C VAL A 496 2.26 6.75 11.82
N ARG A 497 0.97 7.04 11.61
CA ARG A 497 0.47 8.41 11.36
C ARG A 497 0.78 9.40 12.48
N ALA A 498 0.77 8.94 13.73
CA ALA A 498 1.02 9.77 14.89
C ALA A 498 2.51 10.10 15.11
N ASN A 499 3.43 9.33 14.51
CA ASN A 499 4.87 9.43 14.76
C ASN A 499 5.72 9.68 13.50
N SER A 500 5.19 9.49 12.29
CA SER A 500 5.88 9.86 11.05
C SER A 500 5.74 11.36 10.75
N PRO A 501 6.62 11.94 9.92
CA PRO A 501 6.35 13.24 9.31
C PRO A 501 5.02 13.20 8.56
N LEU A 502 4.12 14.14 8.87
CA LEU A 502 2.71 14.08 8.49
C LEU A 502 2.36 15.10 7.40
N VAL A 503 2.11 14.60 6.19
CA VAL A 503 1.43 15.37 5.13
C VAL A 503 -0.05 15.49 5.49
N ARG A 504 -0.50 16.70 5.87
CA ARG A 504 -1.88 16.96 6.34
C ARG A 504 -2.89 17.11 5.20
N SER A 505 -2.46 17.70 4.09
CA SER A 505 -3.25 17.87 2.87
C SER A 505 -2.31 17.82 1.68
N VAL A 506 -2.61 16.93 0.72
CA VAL A 506 -2.15 17.11 -0.67
C VAL A 506 -3.11 18.14 -1.33
N LEU A 507 -2.75 18.75 -2.47
CA LEU A 507 -3.46 19.83 -3.22
C LEU A 507 -4.86 19.48 -3.64
N LEU A 508 -5.67 19.21 -2.65
CA LEU A 508 -6.83 18.40 -2.80
C LEU A 508 -7.79 18.43 -1.52
N THR A 509 -7.42 18.80 -0.26
CA THR A 509 -8.16 19.57 0.89
C THR A 509 -8.41 18.99 2.34
N GLY A 510 -8.09 19.68 3.43
CA GLY A 510 -7.98 19.06 4.79
C GLY A 510 -9.23 18.76 5.68
N ILE A 511 -9.03 17.90 6.70
CA ILE A 511 -9.77 17.75 8.00
C ILE A 511 -8.72 17.50 9.14
N CYS A 512 -9.14 17.59 10.41
CA CYS A 512 -8.35 17.60 11.65
C CYS A 512 -7.32 16.44 11.88
N PRO A 513 -6.32 16.62 12.78
CA PRO A 513 -5.25 15.64 13.01
C PRO A 513 -5.69 14.29 13.59
N GLU A 514 -6.86 14.25 14.23
CA GLU A 514 -7.38 13.11 14.99
C GLU A 514 -8.12 12.11 14.07
N ASP A 515 -8.55 12.52 12.87
CA ASP A 515 -9.34 11.70 11.94
C ASP A 515 -8.47 11.11 10.81
N ARG A 516 -8.67 9.84 10.46
CA ARG A 516 -7.94 9.10 9.40
C ARG A 516 -8.35 9.51 7.96
N VAL A 517 -8.49 10.81 7.71
CA VAL A 517 -8.87 11.40 6.42
C VAL A 517 -7.68 12.15 5.82
N ILE A 518 -7.48 12.02 4.50
CA ILE A 518 -6.67 12.91 3.67
C ILE A 518 -7.61 13.44 2.58
N PHE A 519 -7.71 14.76 2.46
CA PHE A 519 -8.40 15.41 1.34
C PHE A 519 -7.77 15.10 0.00
N ILE A 520 -8.53 14.49 -0.92
CA ILE A 520 -8.15 14.44 -2.33
C ILE A 520 -9.24 14.90 -3.39
N GLY A 521 -9.41 16.21 -3.70
CA GLY A 521 -10.07 16.84 -4.88
C GLY A 521 -9.23 17.48 -6.02
N THR A 522 -9.69 17.27 -7.27
CA THR A 522 -9.21 17.66 -8.62
C THR A 522 -8.81 19.13 -8.95
N SER A 523 -7.76 19.40 -9.74
CA SER A 523 -7.74 20.56 -10.67
C SER A 523 -7.03 20.24 -12.00
N ARG A 524 -7.51 20.87 -13.09
CA ARG A 524 -6.86 20.89 -14.41
C ARG A 524 -6.26 22.26 -14.76
N CYS A 525 -6.63 23.29 -14.01
CA CYS A 525 -6.27 24.69 -14.25
C CYS A 525 -5.88 25.34 -12.91
N PRO A 526 -4.78 24.90 -12.26
CA PRO A 526 -4.37 25.42 -10.95
C PRO A 526 -4.01 26.91 -10.97
N TRP A 527 -3.65 27.47 -12.14
CA TRP A 527 -3.34 28.89 -12.34
C TRP A 527 -4.56 29.82 -12.19
N ASP A 528 -5.79 29.32 -12.35
CA ASP A 528 -7.01 30.14 -12.22
C ASP A 528 -7.37 30.41 -10.74
N ALA A 529 -6.73 29.71 -9.80
CA ALA A 529 -6.94 29.87 -8.37
C ALA A 529 -5.91 30.82 -7.74
N GLU A 530 -6.29 31.49 -6.64
CA GLU A 530 -5.35 32.33 -5.89
C GLU A 530 -4.26 31.47 -5.23
N GLN A 531 -3.07 31.45 -5.84
CA GLN A 531 -1.92 30.66 -5.42
C GLN A 531 -1.61 30.75 -3.91
N LYS A 532 -1.77 31.93 -3.29
CA LYS A 532 -1.49 32.11 -1.86
C LYS A 532 -2.43 31.29 -0.97
N LEU A 533 -3.74 31.33 -1.26
CA LEU A 533 -4.76 30.53 -0.57
C LEU A 533 -4.61 29.05 -0.91
N LEU A 534 -4.25 28.75 -2.16
CA LEU A 534 -3.98 27.41 -2.66
C LEU A 534 -2.94 26.71 -1.77
N PHE A 535 -1.71 27.22 -1.69
CA PHE A 535 -0.64 26.63 -0.87
C PHE A 535 -0.91 26.76 0.65
N GLN A 536 -1.79 27.66 1.09
CA GLN A 536 -2.23 27.71 2.50
C GLN A 536 -3.18 26.56 2.87
N CYS A 537 -4.05 26.14 1.96
CA CYS A 537 -4.98 25.02 2.17
C CYS A 537 -4.30 23.65 1.99
N TYR A 538 -3.20 23.61 1.24
CA TYR A 538 -2.62 22.39 0.68
C TYR A 538 -1.12 22.30 0.99
N GLY A 539 -0.74 21.40 1.90
CA GLY A 539 0.66 21.25 2.33
C GLY A 539 1.58 20.51 1.35
N LYS A 540 1.06 19.91 0.26
CA LYS A 540 1.83 19.27 -0.81
C LYS A 540 1.11 19.35 -2.15
N VAL A 541 1.79 19.77 -3.22
CA VAL A 541 1.20 19.83 -4.58
C VAL A 541 1.86 18.82 -5.51
N ILE A 542 1.10 17.81 -5.95
CA ILE A 542 1.61 16.76 -6.86
C ILE A 542 1.20 17.08 -8.30
N LEU A 543 2.19 17.31 -9.17
CA LEU A 543 1.96 17.41 -10.60
C LEU A 543 1.77 16.02 -11.21
N ILE A 544 0.69 15.81 -11.95
CA ILE A 544 0.51 14.61 -12.80
C ILE A 544 1.07 14.94 -14.19
N PRO A 545 2.18 14.31 -14.63
CA PRO A 545 2.78 14.56 -15.93
C PRO A 545 1.94 13.93 -17.05
N ARG A 546 2.32 14.24 -18.30
CA ARG A 546 1.84 13.47 -19.46
C ARG A 546 2.36 12.03 -19.39
N ALA A 547 1.64 11.12 -20.07
CA ALA A 547 2.11 9.75 -20.23
C ALA A 547 3.38 9.71 -21.09
N ASP A 548 4.45 9.15 -20.54
CA ASP A 548 5.71 8.90 -21.23
C ASP A 548 5.59 7.73 -22.22
N TYR A 549 6.57 7.59 -23.11
CA TYR A 549 6.60 6.53 -24.12
C TYR A 549 6.56 5.10 -23.53
N GLY A 550 7.19 4.88 -22.36
CA GLY A 550 7.19 3.60 -21.65
C GLY A 550 5.79 3.25 -21.15
N SER A 551 5.19 4.15 -20.37
CA SER A 551 3.79 4.06 -19.92
C SER A 551 2.81 3.84 -21.07
N LEU A 552 2.98 4.52 -22.21
CA LEU A 552 2.14 4.34 -23.40
C LEU A 552 2.33 2.97 -24.05
N SER A 553 3.57 2.49 -24.18
CA SER A 553 3.89 1.15 -24.68
C SER A 553 3.29 0.06 -23.78
N LEU A 554 3.42 0.21 -22.45
CA LEU A 554 2.82 -0.69 -21.46
C LEU A 554 1.30 -0.66 -21.51
N MET A 555 0.69 0.52 -21.62
CA MET A 555 -0.76 0.68 -21.78
C MET A 555 -1.25 -0.05 -23.03
N TRP A 556 -0.62 0.17 -24.18
CA TRP A 556 -1.01 -0.50 -25.43
C TRP A 556 -0.83 -2.01 -25.35
N ARG A 557 0.30 -2.51 -24.83
CA ARG A 557 0.55 -3.97 -24.67
C ARG A 557 -0.50 -4.61 -23.76
N SER A 558 -0.70 -4.06 -22.57
CA SER A 558 -1.59 -4.63 -21.55
C SER A 558 -3.08 -4.56 -21.91
N THR A 559 -3.53 -3.46 -22.54
CA THR A 559 -4.94 -3.30 -22.96
C THR A 559 -5.26 -4.18 -24.18
N LEU A 560 -4.39 -4.21 -25.19
CA LEU A 560 -4.60 -5.01 -26.40
C LEU A 560 -4.44 -6.51 -26.14
N HIS A 561 -3.58 -6.92 -25.19
CA HIS A 561 -3.48 -8.32 -24.77
C HIS A 561 -4.75 -8.77 -24.05
N ARG A 562 -5.23 -8.01 -23.05
CA ARG A 562 -6.52 -8.25 -22.36
C ARG A 562 -7.71 -8.27 -23.34
N ALA A 563 -7.70 -7.41 -24.36
CA ALA A 563 -8.75 -7.36 -25.38
C ALA A 563 -8.66 -8.48 -26.45
N GLY A 564 -7.58 -9.27 -26.47
CA GLY A 564 -7.32 -10.27 -27.53
C GLY A 564 -7.07 -9.65 -28.91
N ALA A 565 -6.67 -8.37 -28.95
CA ALA A 565 -6.44 -7.57 -30.15
C ALA A 565 -4.96 -7.40 -30.51
N LEU A 566 -4.05 -7.70 -29.58
CA LEU A 566 -2.60 -7.67 -29.79
C LEU A 566 -2.20 -8.69 -30.86
N SER A 567 -1.35 -8.27 -31.82
CA SER A 567 -0.82 -9.15 -32.85
C SER A 567 0.65 -8.81 -33.14
N PRO A 568 1.50 -9.78 -33.53
CA PRO A 568 2.91 -9.52 -33.87
C PRO A 568 3.13 -8.58 -35.07
N ARG A 569 2.06 -8.25 -35.82
CA ARG A 569 2.09 -7.31 -36.95
C ARG A 569 1.71 -5.88 -36.56
N LEU A 570 1.27 -5.66 -35.33
CA LEU A 570 0.90 -4.33 -34.84
C LEU A 570 2.14 -3.69 -34.22
N ASP A 571 2.63 -2.63 -34.85
CA ASP A 571 3.72 -1.84 -34.30
C ASP A 571 3.21 -0.95 -33.14
N VAL A 572 3.40 -1.45 -31.93
CA VAL A 572 3.06 -0.74 -30.69
C VAL A 572 3.99 0.47 -30.46
N SER A 573 5.23 0.43 -30.96
CA SER A 573 6.20 1.53 -30.82
C SER A 573 5.76 2.75 -31.63
N CYS A 574 5.34 2.54 -32.88
CA CYS A 574 4.72 3.59 -33.70
C CYS A 574 3.41 4.10 -33.08
N LEU A 575 2.56 3.20 -32.58
CA LEU A 575 1.30 3.60 -31.94
C LEU A 575 1.53 4.45 -30.68
N SER A 576 2.55 4.12 -29.87
CA SER A 576 2.94 4.88 -28.68
C SER A 576 3.44 6.27 -29.04
N ARG A 577 4.29 6.41 -30.08
CA ARG A 577 4.75 7.72 -30.59
C ARG A 577 3.62 8.60 -31.10
N VAL A 578 2.63 8.04 -31.81
CA VAL A 578 1.43 8.79 -32.26
C VAL A 578 0.52 9.17 -31.08
N SER A 579 0.61 8.46 -29.96
CA SER A 579 -0.21 8.66 -28.76
C SER A 579 0.34 9.69 -27.77
N ASP A 580 1.60 10.13 -27.92
CA ASP A 580 2.33 10.99 -26.96
C ASP A 580 1.58 12.26 -26.54
N SER A 581 0.87 12.89 -27.47
CA SER A 581 0.11 14.13 -27.20
C SER A 581 -1.24 13.92 -26.50
N TYR A 582 -1.64 12.69 -26.17
CA TYR A 582 -2.95 12.36 -25.62
C TYR A 582 -2.88 11.76 -24.21
N THR A 583 -3.90 12.02 -23.40
CA THR A 583 -4.05 11.38 -22.07
C THR A 583 -4.41 9.89 -22.20
N ILE A 584 -4.03 9.07 -21.22
CA ILE A 584 -4.44 7.64 -21.18
C ILE A 584 -5.97 7.50 -21.27
N GLY A 585 -6.74 8.38 -20.62
CA GLY A 585 -8.21 8.37 -20.71
C GLY A 585 -8.74 8.58 -22.14
N THR A 586 -8.16 9.53 -22.88
CA THR A 586 -8.54 9.75 -24.30
C THR A 586 -8.08 8.62 -25.22
N LEU A 587 -6.97 7.93 -24.91
CA LEU A 587 -6.51 6.74 -25.63
C LEU A 587 -7.39 5.51 -25.39
N LEU A 588 -7.74 5.23 -24.13
CA LEU A 588 -8.63 4.10 -23.77
C LEU A 588 -10.01 4.26 -24.43
N SER A 589 -10.60 5.46 -24.33
CA SER A 589 -11.87 5.76 -24.97
C SER A 589 -11.79 5.72 -26.52
N ALA A 590 -10.62 5.98 -27.12
CA ALA A 590 -10.42 5.81 -28.57
C ALA A 590 -10.33 4.32 -28.94
N LEU A 591 -9.64 3.52 -28.13
CA LEU A 591 -9.55 2.08 -28.30
C LEU A 591 -10.93 1.41 -28.17
N ASP A 592 -11.76 1.81 -27.21
CA ASP A 592 -13.11 1.26 -27.07
C ASP A 592 -14.03 1.63 -28.23
N ALA A 593 -13.88 2.83 -28.81
CA ALA A 593 -14.56 3.22 -30.04
C ALA A 593 -14.15 2.34 -31.25
N VAL A 594 -12.89 1.91 -31.33
CA VAL A 594 -12.45 0.92 -32.34
C VAL A 594 -12.96 -0.48 -32.01
N LEU A 595 -12.82 -0.93 -30.76
CA LEU A 595 -13.11 -2.28 -30.29
C LEU A 595 -14.60 -2.53 -30.00
N THR A 596 -15.47 -2.10 -30.91
CA THR A 596 -16.89 -2.49 -30.95
C THR A 596 -17.06 -4.01 -30.96
N THR A 597 -18.23 -4.50 -30.52
CA THR A 597 -18.61 -5.93 -30.57
C THR A 597 -18.35 -6.56 -31.95
N LYS A 598 -18.74 -5.85 -33.02
CA LYS A 598 -18.47 -6.22 -34.42
C LYS A 598 -16.97 -6.32 -34.71
N ARG A 599 -16.15 -5.36 -34.27
CA ARG A 599 -14.70 -5.38 -34.53
C ARG A 599 -14.01 -6.52 -33.76
N ARG A 600 -14.39 -6.76 -32.50
CA ARG A 600 -13.84 -7.86 -31.67
C ARG A 600 -14.04 -9.23 -32.33
N LEU A 601 -15.22 -9.48 -32.91
CA LEU A 601 -15.49 -10.71 -33.69
C LEU A 601 -14.62 -10.82 -34.95
N GLN A 602 -14.27 -9.70 -35.57
CA GLN A 602 -13.43 -9.65 -36.77
C GLN A 602 -11.93 -9.82 -36.48
N LEU A 603 -11.44 -9.62 -35.24
CA LEU A 603 -10.01 -9.76 -34.89
C LEU A 603 -9.43 -11.13 -35.28
N ARG A 604 -10.24 -12.18 -35.23
CA ARG A 604 -9.87 -13.56 -35.66
C ARG A 604 -9.58 -13.71 -37.15
N VAL A 605 -10.00 -12.76 -37.98
CA VAL A 605 -9.89 -12.79 -39.45
C VAL A 605 -9.03 -11.63 -39.96
N ARG A 606 -9.19 -10.44 -39.38
CA ARG A 606 -8.45 -9.21 -39.68
C ARG A 606 -7.91 -8.65 -38.37
N ALA A 607 -6.60 -8.73 -38.18
CA ALA A 607 -5.90 -8.12 -37.04
C ALA A 607 -6.20 -6.61 -36.93
N LEU A 608 -5.98 -6.05 -35.74
CA LEU A 608 -6.01 -4.60 -35.52
C LEU A 608 -4.82 -3.94 -36.23
N THR A 609 -5.02 -2.75 -36.81
CA THR A 609 -3.95 -1.94 -37.40
C THR A 609 -3.84 -0.60 -36.69
N ALA A 610 -2.64 -0.03 -36.60
CA ALA A 610 -2.41 1.27 -35.94
C ALA A 610 -3.22 2.40 -36.60
N GLN A 611 -3.46 2.33 -37.91
CA GLN A 611 -4.27 3.30 -38.65
C GLN A 611 -5.72 3.39 -38.14
N GLU A 612 -6.34 2.26 -37.76
CA GLU A 612 -7.71 2.26 -37.24
C GLU A 612 -7.82 3.04 -35.91
N VAL A 613 -6.77 3.01 -35.09
CA VAL A 613 -6.68 3.80 -33.85
C VAL A 613 -6.33 5.26 -34.17
N ALA A 614 -5.35 5.52 -35.05
CA ALA A 614 -4.95 6.88 -35.41
C ALA A 614 -6.12 7.72 -35.97
N VAL A 615 -7.02 7.13 -36.75
CA VAL A 615 -8.23 7.79 -37.26
C VAL A 615 -9.24 8.14 -36.14
N GLN A 616 -9.27 7.40 -35.02
CA GLN A 616 -10.07 7.76 -33.85
C GLN A 616 -9.37 8.77 -32.93
N LEU A 617 -8.04 8.86 -32.98
CA LEU A 617 -7.28 9.89 -32.26
C LEU A 617 -7.39 11.25 -32.95
N SER A 618 -7.38 11.30 -34.29
CA SER A 618 -7.52 12.56 -35.05
C SER A 618 -8.88 13.27 -34.89
N THR A 619 -9.86 12.65 -34.22
CA THR A 619 -11.15 13.29 -33.87
C THR A 619 -11.20 13.79 -32.43
N ARG A 620 -10.06 13.83 -31.72
CA ARG A 620 -9.96 14.16 -30.29
C ARG A 620 -8.90 15.24 -30.09
N ASP A 621 -9.09 16.05 -29.06
CA ASP A 621 -8.16 17.12 -28.73
C ASP A 621 -6.91 16.57 -28.00
N PRO A 622 -5.69 16.95 -28.42
CA PRO A 622 -4.46 16.65 -27.71
C PRO A 622 -4.23 17.62 -26.53
N VAL A 623 -3.34 17.24 -25.61
CA VAL A 623 -2.84 18.12 -24.54
C VAL A 623 -1.74 19.03 -25.10
N TYR A 624 -2.01 20.33 -25.12
CA TYR A 624 -1.10 21.33 -25.68
C TYR A 624 0.11 21.59 -24.77
N ALA A 625 1.30 21.79 -25.37
CA ALA A 625 2.54 22.00 -24.63
C ALA A 625 2.53 23.26 -23.72
N GLU A 626 1.70 24.26 -24.05
CA GLU A 626 1.50 25.45 -23.23
C GLU A 626 0.82 25.12 -21.90
N GLN A 627 -0.23 24.30 -21.91
CA GLN A 627 -0.94 23.86 -20.70
C GLN A 627 0.00 23.09 -19.76
N VAL A 628 0.89 22.27 -20.32
CA VAL A 628 1.92 21.55 -19.57
C VAL A 628 2.90 22.54 -18.91
N ARG A 629 3.42 23.51 -19.67
CA ARG A 629 4.32 24.55 -19.13
C ARG A 629 3.65 25.39 -18.03
N SER A 630 2.39 25.79 -18.21
CA SER A 630 1.62 26.52 -17.19
C SER A 630 1.41 25.69 -15.92
N ALA A 631 1.13 24.39 -16.04
CA ALA A 631 0.99 23.49 -14.91
C ALA A 631 2.31 23.33 -14.13
N SER A 632 3.43 23.11 -14.83
CA SER A 632 4.77 23.03 -14.22
C SER A 632 5.16 24.33 -13.51
N ALA A 633 4.94 25.49 -14.14
CA ALA A 633 5.23 26.79 -13.55
C ALA A 633 4.43 27.04 -12.26
N CYS A 634 3.17 26.60 -12.19
CA CYS A 634 2.37 26.71 -10.96
C CYS A 634 2.97 25.94 -9.78
N VAL A 635 3.62 24.80 -10.01
CA VAL A 635 4.22 23.99 -8.95
C VAL A 635 5.61 24.51 -8.56
N ALA A 636 6.36 25.10 -9.50
CA ALA A 636 7.64 25.75 -9.20
C ALA A 636 7.51 26.95 -8.23
N PHE A 637 6.37 27.67 -8.25
CA PHE A 637 6.10 28.73 -7.25
C PHE A 637 5.95 28.20 -5.80
N ASP A 638 5.74 26.90 -5.60
CA ASP A 638 5.72 26.26 -4.26
C ASP A 638 7.15 25.93 -3.79
N THR A 639 8.00 25.43 -4.70
CA THR A 639 9.42 25.13 -4.38
C THR A 639 10.21 26.42 -4.12
N GLU A 640 9.98 27.49 -4.89
CA GLU A 640 10.55 28.82 -4.60
C GLU A 640 10.13 29.38 -3.24
N ARG A 641 8.93 29.05 -2.73
CA ARG A 641 8.52 29.43 -1.37
C ARG A 641 9.27 28.66 -0.29
N THR A 642 9.56 27.39 -0.53
CA THR A 642 10.39 26.56 0.36
C THR A 642 11.82 27.11 0.43
N ILE A 643 12.34 27.59 -0.72
CA ILE A 643 13.64 28.27 -0.85
C ILE A 643 13.61 29.67 -0.19
N SER A 644 12.50 30.41 -0.32
CA SER A 644 12.33 31.75 0.26
C SER A 644 12.31 31.77 1.81
N THR A 645 12.09 30.63 2.48
CA THR A 645 12.31 30.52 3.93
C THR A 645 13.77 30.45 4.34
N TYR A 646 14.70 30.25 3.40
CA TYR A 646 16.15 30.24 3.62
C TYR A 646 16.88 31.42 2.96
N PHE A 647 16.30 32.06 1.94
CA PHE A 647 16.82 33.32 1.37
C PHE A 647 16.23 34.58 2.04
N TYR A 648 16.40 34.65 3.36
CA TYR A 648 16.41 35.90 4.12
C TYR A 648 17.39 35.78 5.29
N HIS A 649 18.67 35.57 4.97
CA HIS A 649 19.80 36.28 5.59
C HIS A 649 21.02 36.24 4.67
#